data_AF-A0A352N031-F1
#
_entry.id   AF-A0A352N031-F1
#
_cell.length_a   1.000
_cell.length_b   1.000
_cell.length_c   1.000
_cell.angle_alpha   90.00
_cell.angle_beta   90.00
_cell.angle_gamma   90.00
#
_symmetry.space_group_name_H-M   'P 1'
#
loop_
_entity.id
_entity.type
_entity.pdbx_description
1 polymer ?
#
loop_
_entity_poly.entity_id
_entity_poly.type
_entity_poly.pdbx_seq_one_letter_code
_entity_poly.pdbx_strand_id
1 'polypeptide(L)'
;MDMKIFIAVVLSAFVGTSAYSAPEFSWNVQNAKVDPKGDIQWTPQPFKFVKGASVRYIDFESGSDDKDGLSKETAWKHHPWDPEATGKSKECSGVQTYVFKGGVYYRGKMIPKESGTDTERIILTSDPEWGKAQAVICGSEIATGWKKGADNKDIPEKDKVWYTDLKFAPRCVWIVNKDNSVKRLPLARVPNWKVSALDDVKSEWWYWDNPKKPFDNFINDKNGRKQNLGIDTQHIKGDPNYFQGAIIWSEWGWVMGTPYPVVVSVVDIKQNGVGFGGQWGYEGGGQKIPKFARYYLEDKPHYLDDPEGEFWFDKKGEGGRLYVRTPADADPNTLRIEAAKHLNLIDADKMDNITISNLSFRFVNPFWKLEAVPPESKDVDCAVIRLLGSGKNITISNCVFEHVHQPVYFRASGKTDKIGNVLISDSQFRDADNGGIGISEGGGWADVDPNIGRVYDVKILRNYFTNTGIRPNRYSQGHNLVVNDAETLEVSGNVVERVYGSGIHIFGGKNNMMRGDRPFTRILIHGNKVTDPMLNTNDWGGIETWQGGPAYVFNNISGNPGGYWNYNFKGSGKGAGNARFGHAYYLDGAFKNYHFSNIAWGKSKDPASRLGNTAALQEIHSYQNMFFNNTIYNFVVGSRRQAPQAGRDKFLGNIWQGIGDLVFRHTDPAKSREEGNARDAGPKKDHFAMETNAYGNNVFADVAKFGVYDPSGKWLDSFDEFKKGLVDNKSLDSELGKVSSKNLLTDPEKKDFRPVPGSDAKDSGVKAFVPWALYGVVGEWNFYPSGNGLDDIIDEHWFMADYFTERGDYHTMPMFPLKGVNVTAANYEDGPLENWIKGSLVLNGKDQYAVLKDADMNKPFEHTVDWKKEKKKETVKAAGADIKNPQIYNSNFLIEVYFKAAGQNDAVLAEKMKDAGYSLALNADGAASFNVKGKEGTFAVASTAKVNDGKWHHVIAECDRKSGKLNIYVNGKLDVSGKGPDDKVSLENSGDLLVGGTPAGRCLNGSLEFLRISQGTLADAKTTIEELYAWEFNGPFLRDFSGKPAKGKRYAGAIDGE
;
A
#
# COMPACT_ATOMS: atom_id res chain seq x y z
N MET A 1 -29.12 25.60 64.25
CA MET A 1 -27.82 26.14 63.82
C MET A 1 -26.94 25.04 63.22
N ASP A 2 -26.97 24.74 61.92
CA ASP A 2 -28.05 24.88 60.91
C ASP A 2 -27.75 23.98 59.69
N MET A 3 -28.80 23.30 59.19
CA MET A 3 -29.18 23.17 57.76
C MET A 3 -28.05 23.09 56.71
N LYS A 4 -27.84 22.02 55.92
CA LYS A 4 -28.74 21.23 55.02
C LYS A 4 -27.96 19.97 54.54
N ILE A 5 -28.50 18.92 53.91
CA ILE A 5 -29.84 18.54 53.42
C ILE A 5 -29.93 16.99 53.48
N PHE A 6 -31.12 16.39 53.47
CA PHE A 6 -31.31 14.92 53.33
C PHE A 6 -31.72 14.57 51.89
N ILE A 7 -31.10 13.52 51.31
CA ILE A 7 -31.50 12.96 50.00
C ILE A 7 -32.55 11.87 50.24
N ALA A 8 -33.68 11.95 49.53
CA ALA A 8 -34.70 10.92 49.51
C ALA A 8 -34.41 9.90 48.39
N VAL A 9 -34.52 8.61 48.73
CA VAL A 9 -34.31 7.49 47.80
C VAL A 9 -35.59 7.23 47.00
N VAL A 10 -35.46 7.11 45.67
CA VAL A 10 -36.48 6.50 44.80
C VAL A 10 -35.83 5.35 44.04
N LEU A 11 -36.28 4.12 44.29
CA LEU A 11 -35.93 2.97 43.45
C LEU A 11 -36.68 3.07 42.13
N SER A 12 -35.95 3.09 41.02
CA SER A 12 -36.47 2.79 39.69
C SER A 12 -35.73 1.57 39.14
N ALA A 13 -36.42 0.44 39.05
CA ALA A 13 -35.87 -0.78 38.47
C ALA A 13 -35.73 -0.62 36.96
N PHE A 14 -34.51 -0.44 36.47
CA PHE A 14 -34.22 -0.62 35.05
C PHE A 14 -34.21 -2.12 34.72
N VAL A 15 -35.27 -2.57 34.05
CA VAL A 15 -35.20 -3.80 33.25
C VAL A 15 -34.14 -3.54 32.18
N GLY A 16 -32.99 -4.19 32.33
CA GLY A 16 -31.91 -4.10 31.36
C GLY A 16 -32.33 -4.76 30.06
N THR A 17 -32.90 -3.98 29.14
CA THR A 17 -32.90 -4.34 27.72
C THR A 17 -31.44 -4.41 27.29
N SER A 18 -30.90 -5.63 27.20
CA SER A 18 -29.62 -5.90 26.60
C SER A 18 -29.70 -5.54 25.12
N ALA A 19 -29.46 -4.26 24.83
CA ALA A 19 -29.26 -3.77 23.48
C ALA A 19 -28.07 -4.54 22.90
N TYR A 20 -28.34 -5.40 21.92
CA TYR A 20 -27.31 -5.97 21.08
C TYR A 20 -26.57 -4.79 20.43
N SER A 21 -25.38 -4.46 20.93
CA SER A 21 -24.48 -3.60 20.18
C SER A 21 -24.16 -4.32 18.88
N ALA A 22 -24.45 -3.69 17.75
CA ALA A 22 -24.04 -4.23 16.46
C ALA A 22 -22.51 -4.51 16.49
N PRO A 23 -22.03 -5.63 15.91
CA PRO A 23 -20.62 -5.97 15.95
C PRO A 23 -19.75 -4.83 15.38
N GLU A 24 -18.69 -4.49 16.10
CA GLU A 24 -17.77 -3.42 15.72
C GLU A 24 -16.76 -3.95 14.69
N PHE A 25 -17.10 -3.81 13.40
CA PHE A 25 -16.19 -4.14 12.28
C PHE A 25 -14.94 -3.26 12.30
N SER A 26 -13.83 -3.73 11.72
CA SER A 26 -12.51 -3.10 11.95
C SER A 26 -12.38 -1.67 11.42
N TRP A 27 -13.13 -1.31 10.38
CA TRP A 27 -13.22 0.06 9.85
C TRP A 27 -14.07 1.01 10.71
N ASN A 28 -14.85 0.51 11.67
CA ASN A 28 -15.54 1.34 12.65
C ASN A 28 -14.61 1.72 13.82
N VAL A 29 -13.53 0.97 14.04
CA VAL A 29 -12.57 1.21 15.12
C VAL A 29 -11.70 2.42 14.76
N GLN A 30 -11.84 3.51 15.52
CA GLN A 30 -11.01 4.70 15.36
C GLN A 30 -9.57 4.44 15.84
N ASN A 31 -8.71 3.98 14.92
CA ASN A 31 -7.31 3.65 15.21
C ASN A 31 -6.42 4.88 15.47
N ALA A 32 -6.79 6.07 15.03
CA ALA A 32 -6.08 7.30 15.37
C ALA A 32 -7.05 8.45 15.64
N LYS A 33 -6.66 9.36 16.54
CA LYS A 33 -7.45 10.54 16.87
C LYS A 33 -7.49 11.49 15.68
N VAL A 34 -8.70 11.74 15.19
CA VAL A 34 -8.99 12.70 14.12
C VAL A 34 -9.27 14.07 14.72
N ASP A 35 -8.56 15.09 14.26
CA ASP A 35 -8.87 16.49 14.54
C ASP A 35 -10.00 16.97 13.61
N PRO A 36 -11.02 17.70 14.10
CA PRO A 36 -12.10 18.25 13.27
C PRO A 36 -11.65 19.10 12.08
N LYS A 37 -10.40 19.60 12.08
CA LYS A 37 -9.79 20.35 10.97
C LYS A 37 -9.30 19.49 9.80
N GLY A 38 -9.27 18.16 9.95
CA GLY A 38 -8.70 17.24 8.96
C GLY A 38 -7.23 16.90 9.20
N ASP A 39 -6.80 16.80 10.45
CA ASP A 39 -5.50 16.23 10.81
C ASP A 39 -5.65 14.92 11.60
N ILE A 40 -4.60 14.10 11.63
CA ILE A 40 -4.55 12.84 12.38
C ILE A 40 -3.39 12.90 13.39
N GLN A 41 -3.68 12.46 14.62
CA GLN A 41 -2.73 12.38 15.73
C GLN A 41 -2.49 10.92 16.11
N TRP A 42 -1.22 10.50 16.15
CA TRP A 42 -0.83 9.16 16.54
C TRP A 42 -1.36 8.85 17.96
N THR A 43 -2.14 7.79 18.08
CA THR A 43 -2.83 7.41 19.33
C THR A 43 -2.68 5.91 19.56
N PRO A 44 -1.49 5.45 20.00
CA PRO A 44 -1.24 4.04 20.25
C PRO A 44 -2.07 3.55 21.46
N GLN A 45 -2.44 2.28 21.44
CA GLN A 45 -3.03 1.62 22.60
C GLN A 45 -1.98 1.48 23.70
N PRO A 46 -2.31 1.83 24.97
CA PRO A 46 -1.40 1.64 26.09
C PRO A 46 -0.99 0.18 26.24
N PHE A 47 0.31 -0.07 26.41
CA PHE A 47 0.82 -1.40 26.65
C PHE A 47 0.18 -2.03 27.90
N LYS A 48 -0.16 -3.31 27.80
CA LYS A 48 -0.62 -4.14 28.93
C LYS A 48 0.30 -5.34 29.04
N PHE A 49 0.96 -5.50 30.18
CA PHE A 49 1.78 -6.67 30.45
C PHE A 49 0.89 -7.91 30.59
N VAL A 50 1.08 -8.88 29.69
CA VAL A 50 0.38 -10.16 29.66
C VAL A 50 1.43 -11.27 29.62
N LYS A 51 1.21 -12.31 30.42
CA LYS A 51 2.07 -13.48 30.53
C LYS A 51 1.26 -14.77 30.39
N GLY A 52 1.85 -15.79 29.78
CA GLY A 52 1.32 -17.15 29.73
C GLY A 52 1.50 -17.90 31.06
N ALA A 53 1.14 -19.19 31.06
CA ALA A 53 1.16 -20.03 32.26
C ALA A 53 2.57 -20.24 32.85
N SER A 54 3.60 -20.27 32.00
CA SER A 54 5.00 -20.46 32.41
C SER A 54 5.87 -19.27 31.99
N VAL A 55 6.71 -18.80 32.91
CA VAL A 55 7.47 -17.54 32.80
C VAL A 55 8.95 -17.79 33.07
N ARG A 56 9.83 -17.10 32.35
CA ARG A 56 11.28 -17.05 32.57
C ARG A 56 11.77 -15.60 32.56
N TYR A 57 12.66 -15.28 33.49
CA TYR A 57 13.22 -13.94 33.67
C TYR A 57 14.66 -13.88 33.12
N ILE A 58 14.99 -12.80 32.41
CA ILE A 58 16.29 -12.59 31.74
C ILE A 58 16.88 -11.24 32.15
N ASP A 59 18.10 -11.30 32.68
CA ASP A 59 18.95 -10.16 33.04
C ASP A 59 20.36 -10.41 32.49
N PHE A 60 20.68 -9.81 31.34
CA PHE A 60 21.97 -10.01 30.67
C PHE A 60 23.18 -9.49 31.48
N GLU A 61 22.97 -8.56 32.40
CA GLU A 61 24.03 -7.94 33.21
C GLU A 61 24.33 -8.75 34.47
N SER A 62 23.30 -9.21 35.20
CA SER A 62 23.46 -9.86 36.51
C SER A 62 22.93 -11.30 36.63
N GLY A 63 22.28 -11.81 35.57
CA GLY A 63 21.77 -13.17 35.50
C GLY A 63 22.84 -14.24 35.32
N SER A 64 22.44 -15.51 35.45
CA SER A 64 23.29 -16.67 35.22
C SER A 64 22.47 -17.82 34.65
N ASP A 65 22.97 -18.46 33.60
CA ASP A 65 22.26 -19.51 32.86
C ASP A 65 22.10 -20.83 33.64
N ASP A 66 22.86 -21.03 34.73
CA ASP A 66 22.77 -22.21 35.61
C ASP A 66 21.61 -22.14 36.63
N LYS A 67 21.01 -20.95 36.77
CA LYS A 67 19.82 -20.72 37.60
C LYS A 67 18.55 -21.23 36.90
N ASP A 68 17.43 -21.33 37.61
CA ASP A 68 16.18 -21.86 37.05
C ASP A 68 15.38 -20.86 36.18
N GLY A 69 15.69 -19.57 36.24
CA GLY A 69 14.97 -18.51 35.50
C GLY A 69 13.56 -18.21 36.02
N LEU A 70 13.10 -18.84 37.11
CA LEU A 70 11.71 -18.78 37.57
C LEU A 70 11.36 -17.51 38.36
N SER A 71 12.34 -16.74 38.79
CA SER A 71 12.17 -15.49 39.56
C SER A 71 13.08 -14.37 39.05
N LYS A 72 12.80 -13.14 39.49
CA LYS A 72 13.59 -11.93 39.16
C LYS A 72 15.04 -12.06 39.70
N GLU A 73 15.22 -12.80 40.79
CA GLU A 73 16.48 -13.08 41.50
C GLU A 73 17.24 -14.27 40.89
N THR A 74 16.50 -15.21 40.29
CA THR A 74 17.03 -16.39 39.59
C THR A 74 17.10 -16.25 38.07
N ALA A 75 17.01 -15.02 37.56
CA ALA A 75 17.04 -14.70 36.14
C ALA A 75 18.29 -15.26 35.42
N TRP A 76 18.08 -15.67 34.17
CA TRP A 76 19.12 -16.11 33.25
C TRP A 76 19.91 -14.94 32.66
N LYS A 77 21.10 -15.23 32.13
CA LYS A 77 21.86 -14.24 31.37
C LYS A 77 21.38 -14.19 29.92
N HIS A 78 21.24 -15.36 29.30
CA HIS A 78 20.85 -15.51 27.91
C HIS A 78 19.43 -16.08 27.77
N HIS A 79 18.82 -15.79 26.63
CA HIS A 79 17.59 -16.44 26.17
C HIS A 79 17.92 -17.85 25.61
N PRO A 80 17.05 -18.89 25.75
CA PRO A 80 17.34 -20.26 25.24
C PRO A 80 17.61 -20.37 23.73
N TRP A 81 17.09 -19.40 22.96
CA TRP A 81 17.33 -19.26 21.52
C TRP A 81 18.65 -18.54 21.17
N ASP A 82 19.40 -18.07 22.16
CA ASP A 82 20.73 -17.50 21.95
C ASP A 82 21.76 -18.62 21.70
N PRO A 83 22.61 -18.51 20.66
CA PRO A 83 23.71 -19.44 20.46
C PRO A 83 24.66 -19.53 21.67
N GLU A 84 24.88 -18.42 22.38
CA GLU A 84 25.77 -18.33 23.54
C GLU A 84 25.11 -18.80 24.86
N ALA A 85 23.82 -19.17 24.84
CA ALA A 85 23.14 -19.69 26.03
C ALA A 85 23.79 -21.00 26.50
N THR A 86 23.95 -21.12 27.82
CA THR A 86 24.52 -22.29 28.50
C THR A 86 23.55 -22.82 29.57
N GLY A 87 23.99 -23.77 30.40
CA GLY A 87 23.24 -24.24 31.57
C GLY A 87 21.77 -24.60 31.32
N LYS A 88 20.93 -24.31 32.32
CA LYS A 88 19.49 -24.55 32.31
C LYS A 88 18.73 -23.63 31.35
N SER A 89 19.28 -22.45 31.04
CA SER A 89 18.72 -21.58 29.98
C SER A 89 18.71 -22.32 28.64
N LYS A 90 19.86 -22.88 28.23
CA LYS A 90 20.00 -23.63 26.96
C LYS A 90 19.10 -24.87 26.88
N GLU A 91 18.84 -25.50 28.02
CA GLU A 91 17.99 -26.69 28.15
C GLU A 91 16.48 -26.38 28.11
N CYS A 92 16.09 -25.11 28.32
CA CYS A 92 14.69 -24.72 28.33
C CYS A 92 14.06 -24.79 26.92
N SER A 93 12.84 -25.31 26.89
CA SER A 93 12.04 -25.55 25.69
C SER A 93 10.55 -25.34 25.99
N GLY A 94 9.71 -25.41 24.95
CA GLY A 94 8.26 -25.30 25.02
C GLY A 94 7.73 -23.87 25.07
N VAL A 95 6.43 -23.74 25.35
CA VAL A 95 5.75 -22.45 25.34
C VAL A 95 6.02 -21.68 26.63
N GLN A 96 6.72 -20.55 26.51
CA GLN A 96 7.15 -19.72 27.65
C GLN A 96 6.84 -18.23 27.40
N THR A 97 6.69 -17.48 28.50
CA THR A 97 6.85 -16.02 28.50
C THR A 97 8.24 -15.66 28.99
N TYR A 98 9.05 -15.07 28.14
CA TYR A 98 10.38 -14.55 28.44
C TYR A 98 10.28 -13.06 28.75
N VAL A 99 10.55 -12.70 30.01
CA VAL A 99 10.55 -11.33 30.50
C VAL A 99 11.98 -10.84 30.56
N PHE A 100 12.31 -9.82 29.77
CA PHE A 100 13.60 -9.13 29.81
C PHE A 100 13.54 -7.96 30.81
N LYS A 101 14.59 -7.78 31.60
CA LYS A 101 14.69 -6.71 32.60
C LYS A 101 14.80 -5.33 31.95
N GLY A 102 13.93 -4.41 32.38
CA GLY A 102 13.87 -3.03 31.90
C GLY A 102 15.16 -2.25 32.13
N GLY A 103 15.64 -1.55 31.09
CA GLY A 103 16.87 -0.75 31.12
C GLY A 103 18.16 -1.53 30.89
N VAL A 104 18.13 -2.86 30.88
CA VAL A 104 19.28 -3.71 30.54
C VAL A 104 19.44 -3.80 29.02
N TYR A 105 20.69 -3.79 28.58
CA TYR A 105 21.07 -4.03 27.18
C TYR A 105 21.40 -5.51 26.99
N TYR A 106 20.46 -6.27 26.44
CA TYR A 106 20.67 -7.66 26.01
C TYR A 106 21.50 -7.68 24.71
N ARG A 107 22.78 -8.06 24.79
CA ARG A 107 23.74 -8.03 23.65
C ARG A 107 23.89 -9.40 22.96
N GLY A 108 22.83 -10.19 23.00
CA GLY A 108 22.73 -11.47 22.31
C GLY A 108 21.87 -11.38 21.05
N LYS A 109 21.75 -12.50 20.34
CA LYS A 109 20.84 -12.66 19.19
C LYS A 109 20.03 -13.93 19.33
N MET A 110 18.77 -13.92 18.92
CA MET A 110 17.87 -15.05 19.05
C MET A 110 17.63 -15.71 17.70
N ILE A 111 17.76 -17.05 17.65
CA ILE A 111 17.37 -17.88 16.52
C ILE A 111 16.22 -18.75 17.01
N PRO A 112 14.94 -18.39 16.72
CA PRO A 112 13.79 -19.16 17.17
C PRO A 112 13.88 -20.64 16.76
N LYS A 113 13.67 -21.54 17.72
CA LYS A 113 13.73 -23.00 17.53
C LYS A 113 12.35 -23.66 17.61
N GLU A 114 11.34 -22.91 18.05
CA GLU A 114 10.08 -23.41 18.56
C GLU A 114 8.94 -22.45 18.21
N SER A 115 7.72 -22.97 18.22
CA SER A 115 6.49 -22.22 17.99
C SER A 115 5.53 -22.37 19.17
N GLY A 116 4.66 -21.38 19.36
CA GLY A 116 3.51 -21.54 20.24
C GLY A 116 2.45 -22.50 19.66
N THR A 117 1.45 -22.82 20.45
CA THR A 117 0.24 -23.52 20.02
C THR A 117 -0.86 -22.52 19.66
N ASP A 118 -1.94 -22.99 19.04
CA ASP A 118 -3.09 -22.13 18.74
C ASP A 118 -3.82 -21.63 20.01
N THR A 119 -3.57 -22.25 21.17
CA THR A 119 -4.13 -21.84 22.48
C THR A 119 -3.14 -21.09 23.37
N GLU A 120 -1.83 -21.32 23.25
CA GLU A 120 -0.80 -20.68 24.07
C GLU A 120 0.37 -20.17 23.22
N ARG A 121 0.73 -18.90 23.39
CA ARG A 121 1.76 -18.22 22.60
C ARG A 121 3.10 -18.19 23.31
N ILE A 122 4.19 -18.22 22.54
CA ILE A 122 5.50 -17.80 23.06
C ILE A 122 5.50 -16.26 23.12
N ILE A 123 5.89 -15.70 24.26
CA ILE A 123 5.85 -14.25 24.49
C ILE A 123 7.26 -13.75 24.84
N LEU A 124 7.78 -12.81 24.05
CA LEU A 124 9.01 -12.06 24.31
C LEU A 124 8.61 -10.65 24.75
N THR A 125 8.87 -10.26 26.01
CA THR A 125 8.36 -8.98 26.53
C THR A 125 9.22 -8.39 27.66
N SER A 126 8.88 -7.18 28.14
CA SER A 126 9.42 -6.63 29.39
C SER A 126 8.31 -6.21 30.35
N ASP A 127 8.50 -6.50 31.63
CA ASP A 127 7.63 -6.12 32.75
C ASP A 127 7.93 -4.67 33.17
N PRO A 128 6.99 -3.71 33.04
CA PRO A 128 7.22 -2.32 33.44
C PRO A 128 7.55 -2.14 34.94
N GLU A 129 7.21 -3.13 35.78
CA GLU A 129 7.53 -3.15 37.21
C GLU A 129 8.90 -3.79 37.50
N TRP A 130 9.67 -4.20 36.48
CA TRP A 130 10.98 -4.83 36.65
C TRP A 130 12.10 -4.16 35.85
N GLY A 131 12.74 -3.17 36.46
CA GLY A 131 13.86 -2.44 35.88
C GLY A 131 13.57 -0.94 35.79
N LYS A 132 14.22 -0.25 34.85
CA LYS A 132 13.99 1.17 34.57
C LYS A 132 13.96 1.39 33.05
N ALA A 133 12.83 1.86 32.51
CA ALA A 133 12.52 1.91 31.07
C ALA A 133 12.41 0.52 30.41
N GLN A 134 12.09 0.46 29.11
CA GLN A 134 12.01 -0.80 28.35
C GLN A 134 13.35 -1.54 28.32
N ALA A 135 13.31 -2.87 28.19
CA ALA A 135 14.49 -3.67 27.90
C ALA A 135 14.99 -3.41 26.46
N VAL A 136 16.31 -3.36 26.27
CA VAL A 136 16.92 -3.11 24.95
C VAL A 136 17.56 -4.38 24.42
N ILE A 137 17.07 -4.90 23.29
CA ILE A 137 17.76 -5.92 22.50
C ILE A 137 18.75 -5.18 21.58
N CYS A 138 20.04 -5.46 21.71
CA CYS A 138 21.12 -4.60 21.24
C CYS A 138 22.06 -5.33 20.26
N GLY A 139 22.24 -4.76 19.07
CA GLY A 139 23.12 -5.32 18.03
C GLY A 139 24.58 -4.90 18.10
N SER A 140 24.97 -4.00 19.00
CA SER A 140 26.32 -3.47 19.15
C SER A 140 27.05 -3.99 20.38
N GLU A 141 28.36 -3.75 20.40
CA GLU A 141 29.22 -3.84 21.59
C GLU A 141 29.76 -2.44 21.96
N ILE A 142 30.15 -2.24 23.21
CA ILE A 142 30.84 -1.01 23.63
C ILE A 142 32.31 -1.10 23.18
N ALA A 143 32.75 -0.12 22.38
CA ALA A 143 34.14 0.01 21.95
C ALA A 143 34.97 0.72 23.05
N THR A 144 36.01 0.05 23.54
CA THR A 144 36.85 0.50 24.67
C THR A 144 38.35 0.41 24.35
N GLY A 145 39.19 0.94 25.23
CA GLY A 145 40.66 0.80 25.13
C GLY A 145 41.29 1.67 24.04
N TRP A 146 40.75 2.88 23.87
CA TRP A 146 41.11 3.78 22.77
C TRP A 146 42.52 4.35 22.93
N LYS A 147 43.29 4.29 21.85
CA LYS A 147 44.64 4.84 21.75
C LYS A 147 44.61 6.07 20.85
N LYS A 148 45.26 7.15 21.28
CA LYS A 148 45.37 8.39 20.50
C LYS A 148 46.35 8.24 19.34
N GLY A 149 46.07 8.87 18.21
CA GLY A 149 46.86 8.78 16.98
C GLY A 149 46.18 7.94 15.89
N ALA A 150 46.84 7.84 14.75
CA ALA A 150 46.51 6.89 13.69
C ALA A 150 47.79 6.40 13.00
N ASP A 151 47.91 5.09 12.75
CA ASP A 151 49.05 4.48 12.05
C ASP A 151 48.86 4.37 10.54
N ASN A 152 47.61 4.44 10.04
CA ASN A 152 47.37 4.59 8.61
C ASN A 152 47.98 5.91 8.10
N LYS A 153 48.77 5.83 7.01
CA LYS A 153 49.47 6.99 6.46
C LYS A 153 48.52 8.05 5.87
N ASP A 154 47.37 7.62 5.36
CA ASP A 154 46.43 8.42 4.56
C ASP A 154 45.38 9.16 5.42
N ILE A 155 45.31 8.87 6.73
CA ILE A 155 44.42 9.58 7.66
C ILE A 155 44.96 11.01 7.91
N PRO A 156 44.16 12.07 7.71
CA PRO A 156 44.53 13.45 8.05
C PRO A 156 44.45 13.71 9.57
N GLU A 157 45.00 14.83 10.03
CA GLU A 157 44.92 15.31 11.43
C GLU A 157 45.06 14.21 12.51
N LYS A 158 46.06 13.32 12.34
CA LYS A 158 46.18 12.05 13.09
C LYS A 158 46.19 12.19 14.60
N ASP A 159 46.64 13.33 15.12
CA ASP A 159 46.65 13.67 16.53
C ASP A 159 45.24 13.93 17.13
N LYS A 160 44.21 14.10 16.29
CA LYS A 160 42.80 14.22 16.68
C LYS A 160 42.03 12.90 16.57
N VAL A 161 42.59 11.94 15.84
CA VAL A 161 42.02 10.61 15.65
C VAL A 161 42.43 9.68 16.80
N TRP A 162 41.55 8.74 17.11
CA TRP A 162 41.82 7.64 18.05
C TRP A 162 41.46 6.30 17.40
N TYR A 163 42.06 5.21 17.88
CA TYR A 163 41.72 3.87 17.40
C TYR A 163 41.59 2.81 18.50
N THR A 164 40.85 1.75 18.18
CA THR A 164 40.82 0.49 18.93
C THR A 164 40.66 -0.70 17.98
N ASP A 165 41.09 -1.89 18.41
CA ASP A 165 41.06 -3.12 17.60
C ASP A 165 39.85 -3.99 18.02
N LEU A 166 39.01 -4.38 17.06
CA LEU A 166 37.77 -5.12 17.26
C LEU A 166 37.84 -6.52 16.63
N LYS A 167 37.15 -7.49 17.25
CA LYS A 167 37.02 -8.88 16.74
C LYS A 167 35.87 -9.06 15.74
N PHE A 168 35.12 -8.00 15.46
CA PHE A 168 33.99 -7.94 14.54
C PHE A 168 34.09 -6.65 13.73
N ALA A 169 33.27 -6.52 12.66
CA ALA A 169 33.32 -5.39 11.75
C ALA A 169 32.06 -4.49 11.87
N PRO A 170 32.16 -3.26 12.45
CA PRO A 170 31.07 -2.30 12.57
C PRO A 170 30.94 -1.36 11.35
N ARG A 171 29.81 -1.44 10.65
CA ARG A 171 29.45 -0.53 9.54
C ARG A 171 28.64 0.67 10.02
N CYS A 172 28.35 0.71 11.32
CA CYS A 172 27.68 1.79 12.04
C CYS A 172 28.32 1.94 13.42
N VAL A 173 28.51 3.20 13.85
CA VAL A 173 29.04 3.57 15.16
C VAL A 173 28.21 4.72 15.72
N TRP A 174 27.99 4.72 17.04
CA TRP A 174 27.21 5.74 17.73
C TRP A 174 27.89 6.19 19.02
N ILE A 175 27.72 7.46 19.36
CA ILE A 175 27.96 7.99 20.71
C ILE A 175 26.62 8.01 21.43
N VAL A 176 26.58 7.44 22.64
CA VAL A 176 25.43 7.52 23.55
C VAL A 176 25.78 8.49 24.67
N ASN A 177 25.05 9.59 24.76
CA ASN A 177 25.26 10.64 25.74
C ASN A 177 24.69 10.27 27.12
N LYS A 178 25.03 11.05 28.15
CA LYS A 178 24.60 10.82 29.55
C LYS A 178 23.08 10.94 29.76
N ASP A 179 22.37 11.63 28.87
CA ASP A 179 20.91 11.76 28.83
C ASP A 179 20.23 10.65 28.01
N ASN A 180 21.00 9.69 27.48
CA ASN A 180 20.61 8.66 26.52
C ASN A 180 20.25 9.18 25.12
N SER A 181 20.50 10.45 24.79
CA SER A 181 20.48 10.89 23.39
C SER A 181 21.60 10.20 22.61
N VAL A 182 21.35 9.92 21.34
CA VAL A 182 22.26 9.15 20.48
C VAL A 182 22.70 10.03 19.30
N LYS A 183 24.01 10.12 19.07
CA LYS A 183 24.58 10.67 17.83
C LYS A 183 25.21 9.52 17.04
N ARG A 184 24.65 9.20 15.87
CA ARG A 184 25.32 8.34 14.89
C ARG A 184 26.52 9.08 14.30
N LEU A 185 27.67 8.42 14.29
CA LEU A 185 28.84 8.88 13.55
C LEU A 185 28.69 8.40 12.10
N PRO A 186 28.78 9.28 11.08
CA PRO A 186 28.83 8.83 9.70
C PRO A 186 30.11 8.02 9.45
N LEU A 187 30.04 7.11 8.48
CA LEU A 187 31.23 6.52 7.88
C LEU A 187 31.99 7.64 7.14
N ALA A 188 33.31 7.67 7.30
CA ALA A 188 34.18 8.73 6.79
C ALA A 188 33.89 9.04 5.32
N ARG A 189 33.59 10.30 5.02
CA ARG A 189 32.93 10.71 3.76
C ARG A 189 33.37 12.08 3.27
N VAL A 190 33.19 12.33 1.98
CA VAL A 190 33.43 13.64 1.38
C VAL A 190 32.31 13.99 0.38
N PRO A 191 31.74 15.21 0.44
CA PRO A 191 31.97 16.25 1.45
C PRO A 191 31.37 15.89 2.83
N ASN A 192 31.79 16.60 3.88
CA ASN A 192 31.23 16.52 5.24
C ASN A 192 29.86 17.21 5.33
N TRP A 193 28.91 16.70 4.53
CA TRP A 193 27.59 17.28 4.34
C TRP A 193 26.69 17.12 5.56
N LYS A 194 25.78 18.08 5.75
CA LYS A 194 24.72 18.11 6.75
C LYS A 194 23.36 18.28 6.05
N VAL A 195 22.26 17.99 6.77
CA VAL A 195 20.91 18.27 6.29
C VAL A 195 20.57 19.72 6.64
N SER A 196 20.99 20.67 5.80
CA SER A 196 20.65 22.10 5.96
C SER A 196 19.29 22.49 5.40
N ALA A 197 18.70 21.69 4.49
CA ALA A 197 17.37 21.90 3.96
C ALA A 197 16.49 20.66 4.18
N LEU A 198 15.42 20.80 4.97
CA LEU A 198 14.54 19.68 5.34
C LEU A 198 13.68 19.14 4.17
N ASP A 199 13.46 19.95 3.13
CA ASP A 199 12.77 19.61 1.88
C ASP A 199 13.71 19.20 0.73
N ASP A 200 15.03 19.29 0.95
CA ASP A 200 16.08 18.86 0.01
C ASP A 200 17.31 18.36 0.80
N VAL A 201 17.19 17.16 1.36
CA VAL A 201 18.18 16.56 2.30
C VAL A 201 19.55 16.26 1.68
N LYS A 202 19.70 16.51 0.38
CA LYS A 202 20.91 16.32 -0.44
C LYS A 202 21.48 17.66 -0.94
N SER A 203 21.08 18.79 -0.33
CA SER A 203 21.46 20.16 -0.75
C SER A 203 22.97 20.42 -0.79
N GLU A 204 23.72 19.80 0.13
CA GLU A 204 25.17 19.96 0.30
C GLU A 204 26.03 18.91 -0.43
N TRP A 205 25.41 18.02 -1.19
CA TRP A 205 26.13 17.01 -1.97
C TRP A 205 26.80 17.64 -3.20
N TRP A 206 27.89 17.03 -3.67
CA TRP A 206 28.49 17.35 -4.97
C TRP A 206 27.55 16.93 -6.11
N TYR A 207 27.83 17.37 -7.35
CA TYR A 207 27.03 17.01 -8.51
C TYR A 207 27.86 16.86 -9.77
N TRP A 208 27.42 15.98 -10.66
CA TRP A 208 28.07 15.75 -11.94
C TRP A 208 27.93 16.97 -12.86
N ASP A 209 29.02 17.51 -13.39
CA ASP A 209 28.97 18.62 -14.35
C ASP A 209 28.94 18.14 -15.81
N ASN A 210 29.44 16.93 -16.07
CA ASN A 210 29.26 16.15 -17.30
C ASN A 210 29.42 17.01 -18.58
N PRO A 211 30.61 17.62 -18.82
CA PRO A 211 30.77 18.72 -19.76
C PRO A 211 30.72 18.30 -21.24
N LYS A 212 31.08 17.04 -21.55
CA LYS A 212 31.12 16.52 -22.94
C LYS A 212 29.75 16.03 -23.42
N LYS A 213 29.06 15.26 -22.57
CA LYS A 213 27.68 14.80 -22.79
C LYS A 213 26.92 14.91 -21.47
N PRO A 214 25.66 15.39 -21.47
CA PRO A 214 24.90 15.58 -20.24
C PRO A 214 24.54 14.26 -19.53
N PHE A 215 24.62 13.11 -20.20
CA PHE A 215 24.43 11.76 -19.64
C PHE A 215 25.06 10.73 -20.61
N ASP A 216 24.95 9.43 -20.31
CA ASP A 216 25.53 8.34 -21.12
C ASP A 216 27.04 8.47 -21.38
N ASN A 217 27.76 8.97 -20.35
CA ASN A 217 29.21 8.88 -20.24
C ASN A 217 29.57 7.49 -19.69
N PHE A 218 30.53 6.82 -20.32
CA PHE A 218 30.95 5.46 -19.96
C PHE A 218 32.46 5.31 -20.02
N ILE A 219 32.98 4.38 -19.22
CA ILE A 219 34.38 3.94 -19.22
C ILE A 219 34.40 2.42 -19.00
N ASN A 220 35.47 1.72 -19.37
CA ASN A 220 35.61 0.30 -19.06
C ASN A 220 36.48 0.11 -17.81
N ASP A 221 36.12 -0.86 -16.97
CA ASP A 221 36.98 -1.29 -15.86
C ASP A 221 38.19 -2.10 -16.34
N LYS A 222 39.08 -2.46 -15.42
CA LYS A 222 40.28 -3.29 -15.69
C LYS A 222 39.98 -4.67 -16.27
N ASN A 223 38.72 -5.14 -16.19
CA ASN A 223 38.25 -6.41 -16.72
C ASN A 223 37.47 -6.23 -18.05
N GLY A 224 37.42 -5.02 -18.60
CA GLY A 224 36.66 -4.68 -19.81
C GLY A 224 35.15 -4.46 -19.59
N ARG A 225 34.65 -4.51 -18.35
CA ARG A 225 33.22 -4.28 -18.06
C ARG A 225 32.88 -2.81 -18.22
N LYS A 226 31.78 -2.53 -18.90
CA LYS A 226 31.25 -1.16 -19.05
C LYS A 226 30.82 -0.61 -17.69
N GLN A 227 31.25 0.60 -17.36
CA GLN A 227 30.91 1.36 -16.16
C GLN A 227 30.28 2.70 -16.55
N ASN A 228 29.41 3.24 -15.69
CA ASN A 228 29.00 4.64 -15.75
C ASN A 228 30.23 5.52 -15.45
N LEU A 229 30.43 6.60 -16.18
CA LEU A 229 31.48 7.58 -15.91
C LEU A 229 30.84 8.90 -15.43
N GLY A 230 30.88 9.16 -14.13
CA GLY A 230 30.51 10.47 -13.59
C GLY A 230 31.69 11.42 -13.68
N ILE A 231 31.47 12.66 -14.16
CA ILE A 231 32.50 13.70 -14.28
C ILE A 231 32.15 14.90 -13.39
N ASP A 232 33.14 15.37 -12.62
CA ASP A 232 33.09 16.57 -11.80
C ASP A 232 34.45 17.30 -11.90
N THR A 233 34.50 18.35 -12.72
CA THR A 233 35.71 19.15 -12.97
C THR A 233 36.10 20.06 -11.80
N GLN A 234 35.33 20.10 -10.71
CA GLN A 234 35.70 20.81 -9.49
C GLN A 234 36.42 19.90 -8.50
N HIS A 235 35.82 18.76 -8.16
CA HIS A 235 36.24 17.94 -7.02
C HIS A 235 37.11 16.73 -7.40
N ILE A 236 36.96 16.14 -8.59
CA ILE A 236 37.72 14.93 -8.97
C ILE A 236 39.09 15.33 -9.56
N LYS A 237 40.04 15.61 -8.67
CA LYS A 237 41.41 16.07 -8.97
C LYS A 237 42.43 15.46 -8.00
N GLY A 238 43.70 15.46 -8.38
CA GLY A 238 44.80 15.05 -7.50
C GLY A 238 45.12 13.56 -7.58
N ASP A 239 45.42 12.93 -6.44
CA ASP A 239 45.81 11.52 -6.35
C ASP A 239 44.61 10.59 -6.68
N PRO A 240 44.71 9.70 -7.70
CA PRO A 240 43.71 8.67 -7.96
C PRO A 240 43.34 7.83 -6.72
N ASN A 241 44.28 7.60 -5.79
CA ASN A 241 44.05 6.81 -4.58
C ASN A 241 43.03 7.45 -3.62
N TYR A 242 42.81 8.76 -3.71
CA TYR A 242 41.77 9.45 -2.93
C TYR A 242 40.36 8.96 -3.31
N PHE A 243 40.15 8.56 -4.58
CA PHE A 243 38.85 8.13 -5.11
C PHE A 243 38.75 6.61 -5.30
N GLN A 244 39.85 5.94 -5.69
CA GLN A 244 39.82 4.53 -6.06
C GLN A 244 39.39 3.66 -4.88
N GLY A 245 38.37 2.82 -5.09
CA GLY A 245 37.84 1.92 -4.08
C GLY A 245 36.93 2.57 -3.02
N ALA A 246 36.66 3.88 -3.11
CA ALA A 246 35.63 4.52 -2.30
C ALA A 246 34.24 3.98 -2.66
N ILE A 247 33.31 4.02 -1.71
CA ILE A 247 31.89 3.80 -1.99
C ILE A 247 31.29 5.12 -2.46
N ILE A 248 30.68 5.12 -3.64
CA ILE A 248 29.92 6.24 -4.17
C ILE A 248 28.43 6.00 -3.97
N TRP A 249 27.73 7.06 -3.56
CA TRP A 249 26.28 7.16 -3.55
C TRP A 249 25.88 8.21 -4.58
N SER A 250 25.29 7.80 -5.71
CA SER A 250 24.88 8.72 -6.78
C SER A 250 23.37 8.68 -7.02
N GLU A 251 22.74 9.86 -7.09
CA GLU A 251 21.46 10.02 -7.77
C GLU A 251 21.59 9.58 -9.24
N TRP A 252 20.46 9.24 -9.84
CA TRP A 252 20.34 8.92 -11.26
C TRP A 252 19.03 9.48 -11.83
N GLY A 253 18.93 9.55 -13.16
CA GLY A 253 17.86 10.28 -13.85
C GLY A 253 16.79 9.42 -14.49
N TRP A 254 15.83 10.11 -15.12
CA TRP A 254 14.56 9.64 -15.66
C TRP A 254 13.50 9.46 -14.57
N VAL A 255 13.61 8.44 -13.70
CA VAL A 255 12.67 8.14 -12.61
C VAL A 255 13.38 7.39 -11.48
N MET A 256 12.72 7.15 -10.34
CA MET A 256 13.23 6.53 -9.10
C MET A 256 14.37 7.32 -8.44
N GLY A 257 15.52 7.47 -9.11
CA GLY A 257 16.65 8.34 -8.75
C GLY A 257 17.27 8.16 -7.36
N THR A 258 16.90 7.11 -6.62
CA THR A 258 17.39 6.84 -5.27
C THR A 258 18.90 6.63 -5.28
N PRO A 259 19.67 7.33 -4.42
CA PRO A 259 21.10 7.07 -4.24
C PRO A 259 21.35 5.64 -3.77
N TYR A 260 22.28 4.95 -4.43
CA TYR A 260 22.64 3.56 -4.16
C TYR A 260 24.17 3.40 -3.96
N PRO A 261 24.63 2.52 -3.07
CA PRO A 261 26.05 2.28 -2.84
C PRO A 261 26.66 1.39 -3.93
N VAL A 262 27.72 1.88 -4.57
CA VAL A 262 28.62 1.08 -5.42
C VAL A 262 30.07 1.50 -5.24
N VAL A 263 31.02 0.60 -5.55
CA VAL A 263 32.46 0.91 -5.46
C VAL A 263 32.93 1.65 -6.71
N VAL A 264 33.74 2.70 -6.51
CA VAL A 264 34.53 3.35 -7.57
C VAL A 264 35.57 2.37 -8.11
N SER A 265 35.29 1.85 -9.30
CA SER A 265 36.08 0.80 -9.97
C SER A 265 37.17 1.38 -10.87
N VAL A 266 37.01 2.60 -11.37
CA VAL A 266 37.98 3.32 -12.23
C VAL A 266 38.10 4.77 -11.76
N VAL A 267 39.30 5.35 -11.87
CA VAL A 267 39.52 6.79 -11.68
C VAL A 267 40.27 7.34 -12.90
N ASP A 268 39.69 8.32 -13.58
CA ASP A 268 40.29 9.01 -14.72
C ASP A 268 40.46 10.50 -14.40
N ILE A 269 41.57 10.83 -13.74
CA ILE A 269 41.92 12.22 -13.40
C ILE A 269 42.12 13.10 -14.65
N LYS A 270 42.46 12.52 -15.81
CA LYS A 270 42.58 13.30 -17.07
C LYS A 270 41.22 13.79 -17.58
N GLN A 271 40.14 13.11 -17.19
CA GLN A 271 38.76 13.49 -17.50
C GLN A 271 37.99 14.01 -16.28
N ASN A 272 38.64 14.16 -15.13
CA ASN A 272 38.02 14.49 -13.84
C ASN A 272 36.80 13.59 -13.53
N GLY A 273 36.94 12.29 -13.75
CA GLY A 273 35.82 11.35 -13.63
C GLY A 273 36.14 10.05 -12.89
N VAL A 274 35.07 9.43 -12.38
CA VAL A 274 35.09 8.13 -11.69
C VAL A 274 34.13 7.14 -12.35
N GLY A 275 34.58 5.90 -12.48
CA GLY A 275 33.83 4.79 -13.06
C GLY A 275 33.15 3.94 -11.98
N PHE A 276 31.85 3.63 -12.15
CA PHE A 276 31.08 2.80 -11.23
C PHE A 276 29.94 2.03 -11.93
N GLY A 277 29.43 0.96 -11.28
CA GLY A 277 28.33 0.13 -11.79
C GLY A 277 26.95 0.77 -11.67
N GLY A 278 25.89 0.09 -12.14
CA GLY A 278 24.50 0.50 -11.97
C GLY A 278 23.86 0.02 -10.67
N GLN A 279 22.60 0.40 -10.43
CA GLN A 279 21.82 -0.06 -9.28
C GLN A 279 21.62 -1.58 -9.35
N TRP A 280 21.10 -2.07 -10.49
CA TRP A 280 20.69 -3.45 -10.74
C TRP A 280 21.82 -4.41 -11.18
N GLY A 281 23.08 -4.07 -10.92
CA GLY A 281 24.21 -4.92 -11.28
C GLY A 281 25.51 -4.16 -11.54
N TYR A 282 26.61 -4.91 -11.66
CA TYR A 282 27.98 -4.38 -11.71
C TYR A 282 28.36 -3.64 -13.01
N GLU A 283 27.46 -3.55 -13.99
CA GLU A 283 27.70 -2.84 -15.25
C GLU A 283 26.93 -1.50 -15.32
N GLY A 284 27.47 -0.55 -16.07
CA GLY A 284 26.86 0.77 -16.30
C GLY A 284 25.89 0.80 -17.49
N GLY A 285 24.99 1.78 -17.48
CA GLY A 285 24.03 2.04 -18.57
C GLY A 285 22.62 1.49 -18.36
N GLY A 286 22.36 0.71 -17.31
CA GLY A 286 21.00 0.37 -16.86
C GLY A 286 20.26 1.57 -16.24
N GLN A 287 21.01 2.54 -15.72
CA GLN A 287 20.53 3.84 -15.26
C GLN A 287 21.28 4.94 -16.01
N LYS A 288 20.73 6.16 -15.97
CA LYS A 288 21.33 7.34 -16.57
C LYS A 288 21.92 8.21 -15.46
N ILE A 289 23.17 8.67 -15.61
CA ILE A 289 23.82 9.60 -14.69
C ILE A 289 23.80 11.00 -15.33
N PRO A 290 22.76 11.83 -15.10
CA PRO A 290 22.66 13.13 -15.73
C PRO A 290 23.54 14.18 -15.07
N LYS A 291 23.87 15.21 -15.83
CA LYS A 291 24.39 16.48 -15.34
C LYS A 291 23.46 17.01 -14.24
N PHE A 292 24.04 17.51 -13.17
CA PHE A 292 23.39 17.96 -11.94
C PHE A 292 22.70 16.87 -11.08
N ALA A 293 22.77 15.57 -11.43
CA ALA A 293 22.53 14.53 -10.42
C ALA A 293 23.64 14.59 -9.37
N ARG A 294 23.28 14.37 -8.12
CA ARG A 294 24.16 14.56 -6.96
C ARG A 294 24.83 13.27 -6.50
N TYR A 295 25.98 13.41 -5.86
CA TYR A 295 26.70 12.31 -5.29
C TYR A 295 27.54 12.72 -4.06
N TYR A 296 27.94 11.72 -3.28
CA TYR A 296 29.03 11.83 -2.31
C TYR A 296 29.84 10.53 -2.29
N LEU A 297 31.03 10.58 -1.69
CA LEU A 297 31.95 9.44 -1.54
C LEU A 297 32.14 9.11 -0.06
N GLU A 298 32.35 7.84 0.28
CA GLU A 298 32.64 7.38 1.64
C GLU A 298 33.56 6.15 1.67
N ASP A 299 33.86 5.68 2.89
CA ASP A 299 34.63 4.45 3.19
C ASP A 299 36.14 4.52 2.88
N LYS A 300 36.75 5.69 3.09
CA LYS A 300 38.20 5.89 2.90
C LYS A 300 38.85 6.51 4.13
N PRO A 301 40.10 6.12 4.46
CA PRO A 301 40.88 6.78 5.53
C PRO A 301 41.17 8.26 5.21
N HIS A 302 41.21 8.59 3.92
CA HIS A 302 41.48 9.95 3.42
C HIS A 302 40.38 10.95 3.79
N TYR A 303 39.19 10.47 4.14
CA TYR A 303 38.01 11.29 4.44
C TYR A 303 37.77 11.41 5.95
N LEU A 304 38.71 10.97 6.80
CA LEU A 304 38.57 11.01 8.25
C LEU A 304 38.99 12.38 8.80
N ASP A 305 38.32 13.45 8.35
CA ASP A 305 38.58 14.87 8.65
C ASP A 305 37.41 15.70 9.24
N ASP A 306 36.24 15.15 9.57
CA ASP A 306 35.11 15.92 10.11
C ASP A 306 35.23 16.23 11.63
N PRO A 307 35.39 17.51 12.06
CA PRO A 307 35.40 17.89 13.48
C PRO A 307 34.06 17.68 14.20
N GLU A 308 32.96 17.44 13.48
CA GLU A 308 31.68 17.01 14.05
C GLU A 308 31.66 15.53 14.42
N GLY A 309 32.67 14.78 13.98
CA GLY A 309 32.92 13.40 14.35
C GLY A 309 32.28 12.37 13.42
N GLU A 310 33.02 11.28 13.22
CA GLU A 310 32.83 10.25 12.19
C GLU A 310 33.79 9.06 12.46
N PHE A 311 33.71 7.99 11.67
CA PHE A 311 34.57 6.82 11.85
C PHE A 311 35.01 6.19 10.52
N TRP A 312 36.12 5.45 10.56
CA TRP A 312 36.54 4.56 9.46
C TRP A 312 37.01 3.21 10.03
N PHE A 313 36.78 2.12 9.31
CA PHE A 313 37.10 0.77 9.77
C PHE A 313 38.00 0.00 8.78
N ASP A 314 39.22 -0.31 9.22
CA ASP A 314 40.21 -1.11 8.50
C ASP A 314 39.96 -2.60 8.75
N LYS A 315 39.04 -3.21 7.99
CA LYS A 315 38.63 -4.61 8.13
C LYS A 315 39.76 -5.58 7.80
N LYS A 316 40.06 -6.49 8.73
CA LYS A 316 41.07 -7.55 8.63
C LYS A 316 40.46 -8.88 9.07
N GLY A 317 40.08 -9.71 8.08
CA GLY A 317 39.26 -10.90 8.35
C GLY A 317 37.89 -10.49 8.88
N GLU A 318 37.43 -11.12 9.95
CA GLU A 318 36.15 -10.79 10.61
C GLU A 318 36.21 -9.55 11.51
N GLY A 319 37.41 -9.21 11.99
CA GLY A 319 37.67 -8.04 12.82
C GLY A 319 38.35 -6.91 12.04
N GLY A 320 39.09 -6.06 12.75
CA GLY A 320 39.80 -4.92 12.15
C GLY A 320 40.06 -3.80 13.15
N ARG A 321 40.57 -2.68 12.65
CA ARG A 321 40.82 -1.47 13.45
C ARG A 321 39.74 -0.43 13.19
N LEU A 322 39.07 -0.01 14.27
CA LEU A 322 38.15 1.12 14.25
C LEU A 322 38.92 2.39 14.57
N TYR A 323 38.91 3.34 13.65
CA TYR A 323 39.38 4.71 13.85
C TYR A 323 38.17 5.62 14.03
N VAL A 324 38.27 6.59 14.94
CA VAL A 324 37.23 7.57 15.21
C VAL A 324 37.84 8.97 15.31
N ARG A 325 37.16 9.94 14.71
CA ARG A 325 37.24 11.33 15.12
C ARG A 325 35.96 11.65 15.88
N THR A 326 36.08 12.17 17.08
CA THR A 326 34.95 12.48 17.95
C THR A 326 34.50 13.94 17.74
N PRO A 327 33.21 14.25 17.99
CA PRO A 327 32.74 15.63 17.95
C PRO A 327 33.55 16.51 18.89
N ALA A 328 34.01 17.68 18.40
CA ALA A 328 34.87 18.60 19.12
C ALA A 328 36.17 17.96 19.69
N ASP A 329 36.69 16.93 19.00
CA ASP A 329 37.94 16.22 19.30
C ASP A 329 38.03 15.65 20.75
N ALA A 330 36.87 15.31 21.36
CA ALA A 330 36.75 14.80 22.73
C ALA A 330 37.40 13.42 22.96
N ASP A 331 37.94 13.13 24.16
CA ASP A 331 38.55 11.82 24.44
C ASP A 331 37.49 10.69 24.45
N PRO A 332 37.55 9.71 23.54
CA PRO A 332 36.57 8.63 23.43
C PRO A 332 36.56 7.70 24.66
N ASN A 333 37.62 7.67 25.49
CA ASN A 333 37.59 6.93 26.76
C ASN A 333 36.65 7.56 27.81
N THR A 334 36.18 8.79 27.58
CA THR A 334 35.17 9.46 28.42
C THR A 334 33.74 9.30 27.90
N LEU A 335 33.57 8.66 26.74
CA LEU A 335 32.32 8.51 26.01
C LEU A 335 31.86 7.04 25.99
N ARG A 336 30.54 6.82 25.87
CA ARG A 336 30.00 5.51 25.51
C ARG A 336 29.91 5.43 23.99
N ILE A 337 30.84 4.71 23.37
CA ILE A 337 30.84 4.44 21.93
C ILE A 337 30.32 3.02 21.69
N GLU A 338 29.23 2.91 20.94
CA GLU A 338 28.61 1.65 20.52
C GLU A 338 29.01 1.34 19.07
N ALA A 339 29.49 0.14 18.80
CA ALA A 339 29.92 -0.33 17.48
C ALA A 339 29.09 -1.55 17.04
N ALA A 340 28.42 -1.48 15.90
CA ALA A 340 27.53 -2.53 15.41
C ALA A 340 28.24 -3.88 15.19
N LYS A 341 27.59 -4.99 15.56
CA LYS A 341 28.12 -6.35 15.44
C LYS A 341 27.13 -7.29 14.76
N HIS A 342 25.87 -7.27 15.18
CA HIS A 342 24.82 -8.15 14.69
C HIS A 342 23.95 -7.45 13.64
N LEU A 343 23.56 -8.20 12.59
CA LEU A 343 22.67 -7.71 11.52
C LEU A 343 21.20 -7.92 11.90
N ASN A 344 20.87 -9.15 12.33
CA ASN A 344 19.56 -9.57 12.79
C ASN A 344 19.62 -9.84 14.30
N LEU A 345 18.54 -9.52 15.03
CA LEU A 345 18.41 -9.78 16.49
C LEU A 345 17.43 -10.91 16.78
N ILE A 346 16.45 -11.13 15.91
CA ILE A 346 15.60 -12.31 15.83
C ILE A 346 15.62 -12.76 14.37
N ASP A 347 16.18 -13.94 14.09
CA ASP A 347 16.38 -14.46 12.72
C ASP A 347 15.78 -15.87 12.60
N ALA A 348 14.68 -15.98 11.87
CA ALA A 348 13.85 -17.18 11.80
C ALA A 348 13.65 -17.68 10.36
N ASP A 349 13.55 -18.99 10.20
CA ASP A 349 12.93 -19.68 9.05
C ASP A 349 11.48 -20.07 9.34
N LYS A 350 11.12 -20.22 10.62
CA LYS A 350 9.75 -20.50 11.08
C LYS A 350 9.37 -19.69 12.31
N MET A 351 8.14 -19.14 12.33
CA MET A 351 7.62 -18.38 13.47
C MET A 351 6.09 -18.49 13.61
N ASP A 352 5.59 -19.47 14.38
CA ASP A 352 4.13 -19.59 14.65
C ASP A 352 3.76 -19.25 16.11
N ASN A 353 2.61 -18.58 16.28
CA ASN A 353 1.97 -18.28 17.57
C ASN A 353 2.91 -17.53 18.54
N ILE A 354 3.50 -16.43 18.08
CA ILE A 354 4.49 -15.63 18.85
C ILE A 354 3.98 -14.21 19.08
N THR A 355 4.26 -13.66 20.25
CA THR A 355 4.10 -12.24 20.58
C THR A 355 5.43 -11.64 21.00
N ILE A 356 5.80 -10.51 20.40
CA ILE A 356 6.96 -9.68 20.75
C ILE A 356 6.39 -8.33 21.17
N SER A 357 6.60 -7.91 22.43
CA SER A 357 5.96 -6.69 22.92
C SER A 357 6.75 -5.90 23.96
N ASN A 358 6.61 -4.57 23.94
CA ASN A 358 7.24 -3.69 24.93
C ASN A 358 8.78 -3.85 25.02
N LEU A 359 9.43 -4.02 23.86
CA LEU A 359 10.89 -4.13 23.73
C LEU A 359 11.43 -3.00 22.84
N SER A 360 12.60 -2.48 23.20
CA SER A 360 13.39 -1.58 22.36
C SER A 360 14.46 -2.38 21.60
N PHE A 361 14.68 -2.07 20.33
CA PHE A 361 15.70 -2.68 19.48
C PHE A 361 16.63 -1.59 18.93
N ARG A 362 17.94 -1.75 19.14
CA ARG A 362 18.94 -0.72 18.83
C ARG A 362 20.22 -1.29 18.20
N PHE A 363 20.86 -0.45 17.38
CA PHE A 363 22.28 -0.55 17.02
C PHE A 363 22.70 -1.80 16.24
N VAL A 364 21.94 -2.17 15.21
CA VAL A 364 22.32 -3.27 14.29
C VAL A 364 23.16 -2.81 13.12
N ASN A 365 23.87 -3.75 12.51
CA ASN A 365 24.69 -3.57 11.32
C ASN A 365 23.83 -3.77 10.05
N PRO A 366 24.01 -2.98 8.96
CA PRO A 366 23.66 -3.45 7.62
C PRO A 366 24.54 -4.65 7.22
N PHE A 367 24.27 -5.24 6.06
CA PHE A 367 25.24 -6.14 5.43
C PHE A 367 26.56 -5.40 5.21
N TRP A 368 27.70 -6.01 5.61
CA TRP A 368 29.00 -5.33 5.60
C TRP A 368 29.35 -4.74 4.22
N LYS A 369 29.15 -5.56 3.19
CA LYS A 369 29.40 -5.21 1.80
C LYS A 369 28.18 -4.47 1.24
N LEU A 370 28.12 -3.16 1.50
CA LEU A 370 26.97 -2.30 1.15
C LEU A 370 26.59 -2.37 -0.34
N GLU A 371 27.57 -2.60 -1.22
CA GLU A 371 27.37 -2.72 -2.66
C GLU A 371 26.94 -4.11 -3.14
N ALA A 372 26.76 -5.09 -2.26
CA ALA A 372 26.35 -6.44 -2.63
C ALA A 372 24.97 -6.47 -3.32
N VAL A 373 24.77 -7.43 -4.21
CA VAL A 373 23.46 -7.70 -4.83
C VAL A 373 22.78 -8.90 -4.12
N PRO A 374 21.43 -8.95 -4.04
CA PRO A 374 20.73 -9.97 -3.22
C PRO A 374 21.14 -11.44 -3.47
N PRO A 375 21.43 -11.88 -4.72
CA PRO A 375 21.95 -13.24 -4.96
C PRO A 375 23.29 -13.60 -4.29
N GLU A 376 24.06 -12.65 -3.76
CA GLU A 376 25.34 -12.94 -3.10
C GLU A 376 25.17 -13.47 -1.67
N SER A 377 24.11 -13.07 -0.96
CA SER A 377 23.79 -13.57 0.38
C SER A 377 22.37 -13.18 0.78
N LYS A 378 21.67 -14.10 1.47
CA LYS A 378 20.39 -13.80 2.14
C LYS A 378 20.50 -12.65 3.14
N ASP A 379 21.70 -12.36 3.64
CA ASP A 379 21.95 -11.31 4.64
C ASP A 379 22.13 -9.92 4.02
N VAL A 380 22.06 -9.78 2.69
CA VAL A 380 21.82 -8.47 2.04
C VAL A 380 20.50 -7.90 2.55
N ASP A 381 19.43 -8.69 2.51
CA ASP A 381 18.12 -8.36 3.07
C ASP A 381 18.06 -8.78 4.55
N CYS A 382 18.92 -8.16 5.36
CA CYS A 382 18.95 -8.29 6.82
C CYS A 382 17.92 -7.38 7.50
N ALA A 383 17.39 -7.82 8.65
CA ALA A 383 16.45 -7.05 9.46
C ALA A 383 16.53 -7.45 10.94
N VAL A 384 16.19 -6.52 11.84
CA VAL A 384 16.17 -6.72 13.29
C VAL A 384 15.31 -7.94 13.66
N ILE A 385 14.09 -8.01 13.12
CA ILE A 385 13.22 -9.19 13.17
C ILE A 385 13.03 -9.68 11.74
N ARG A 386 13.64 -10.82 11.41
CA ARG A 386 13.61 -11.41 10.08
C ARG A 386 12.92 -12.78 10.11
N LEU A 387 12.04 -13.02 9.15
CA LEU A 387 11.44 -14.32 8.85
C LEU A 387 11.64 -14.63 7.36
N LEU A 388 12.40 -15.67 7.05
CA LEU A 388 12.58 -16.16 5.67
C LEU A 388 12.00 -17.57 5.56
N GLY A 389 10.67 -17.68 5.61
CA GLY A 389 9.93 -18.93 5.52
C GLY A 389 8.48 -18.78 6.00
N SER A 390 7.96 -19.77 6.72
CA SER A 390 6.55 -19.82 7.17
C SER A 390 6.33 -19.18 8.54
N GLY A 391 5.18 -18.53 8.73
CA GLY A 391 4.79 -18.01 10.04
C GLY A 391 3.32 -17.65 10.16
N LYS A 392 2.63 -18.27 11.12
CA LYS A 392 1.22 -18.04 11.44
C LYS A 392 1.09 -17.32 12.77
N ASN A 393 0.19 -16.33 12.86
CA ASN A 393 -0.22 -15.73 14.14
C ASN A 393 0.98 -15.08 14.87
N ILE A 394 1.50 -14.00 14.28
CA ILE A 394 2.65 -13.24 14.79
C ILE A 394 2.16 -11.88 15.26
N THR A 395 2.56 -11.44 16.45
CA THR A 395 2.24 -10.11 16.97
C THR A 395 3.51 -9.36 17.36
N ILE A 396 3.73 -8.17 16.81
CA ILE A 396 4.74 -7.20 17.25
C ILE A 396 3.99 -5.97 17.76
N SER A 397 4.14 -5.61 19.04
CA SER A 397 3.30 -4.57 19.68
C SER A 397 4.03 -3.70 20.69
N ASN A 398 3.77 -2.38 20.70
CA ASN A 398 4.39 -1.43 21.63
C ASN A 398 5.94 -1.46 21.65
N CYS A 399 6.57 -1.87 20.55
CA CYS A 399 8.03 -1.94 20.42
C CYS A 399 8.61 -0.61 19.92
N VAL A 400 9.90 -0.39 20.17
CA VAL A 400 10.66 0.72 19.60
C VAL A 400 11.82 0.16 18.78
N PHE A 401 11.95 0.58 17.54
CA PHE A 401 13.07 0.25 16.66
C PHE A 401 13.77 1.56 16.32
N GLU A 402 15.00 1.76 16.77
CA GLU A 402 15.73 3.00 16.53
C GLU A 402 17.22 2.80 16.29
N HIS A 403 17.77 3.52 15.31
CA HIS A 403 19.15 3.37 14.86
C HIS A 403 19.48 1.94 14.42
N VAL A 404 18.70 1.44 13.46
CA VAL A 404 18.77 0.08 12.93
C VAL A 404 18.84 0.08 11.40
N HIS A 405 19.20 -1.05 10.79
CA HIS A 405 19.22 -1.13 9.32
C HIS A 405 17.80 -1.24 8.76
N GLN A 406 17.13 -2.37 8.99
CA GLN A 406 15.71 -2.58 8.70
C GLN A 406 15.03 -3.17 9.95
N PRO A 407 13.91 -2.61 10.44
CA PRO A 407 13.20 -3.15 11.61
C PRO A 407 12.56 -4.52 11.38
N VAL A 408 11.68 -4.67 10.38
CA VAL A 408 10.95 -5.92 10.12
C VAL A 408 11.06 -6.33 8.65
N TYR A 409 11.44 -7.59 8.40
CA TYR A 409 11.39 -8.19 7.07
C TYR A 409 10.90 -9.64 7.10
N PHE A 410 9.70 -9.88 6.59
CA PHE A 410 9.11 -11.21 6.46
C PHE A 410 8.95 -11.58 4.99
N ARG A 411 9.39 -12.77 4.59
CA ARG A 411 9.22 -13.31 3.24
C ARG A 411 8.86 -14.79 3.27
N ALA A 412 7.80 -15.17 2.56
CA ALA A 412 7.42 -16.56 2.34
C ALA A 412 8.32 -17.18 1.26
N SER A 413 9.59 -17.39 1.59
CA SER A 413 10.68 -17.62 0.63
C SER A 413 10.59 -18.93 -0.16
N GLY A 414 10.05 -20.00 0.43
CA GLY A 414 9.85 -21.29 -0.19
C GLY A 414 8.48 -21.41 -0.90
N LYS A 415 8.40 -22.29 -1.90
CA LYS A 415 7.21 -22.47 -2.77
C LYS A 415 5.91 -22.82 -2.03
N THR A 416 6.02 -23.42 -0.85
CA THR A 416 4.89 -23.85 -0.01
C THR A 416 4.72 -23.00 1.25
N ASP A 417 5.56 -21.98 1.45
CA ASP A 417 5.54 -21.20 2.68
C ASP A 417 4.27 -20.36 2.80
N LYS A 418 3.86 -20.12 4.05
CA LYS A 418 2.66 -19.34 4.36
C LYS A 418 2.94 -18.37 5.49
N ILE A 419 2.66 -17.09 5.23
CA ILE A 419 2.65 -16.04 6.25
C ILE A 419 1.21 -15.57 6.42
N GLY A 420 0.68 -15.56 7.65
CA GLY A 420 -0.70 -15.14 7.89
C GLY A 420 -1.03 -14.86 9.36
N ASN A 421 -2.09 -14.11 9.60
CA ASN A 421 -2.45 -13.56 10.91
C ASN A 421 -1.29 -12.75 11.53
N VAL A 422 -0.67 -11.87 10.75
CA VAL A 422 0.38 -10.96 11.23
C VAL A 422 -0.25 -9.67 11.75
N LEU A 423 0.09 -9.26 12.97
CA LEU A 423 -0.27 -7.97 13.56
C LEU A 423 1.00 -7.21 13.95
N ILE A 424 1.23 -6.04 13.36
CA ILE A 424 2.29 -5.11 13.78
C ILE A 424 1.60 -3.82 14.24
N SER A 425 1.65 -3.50 15.54
CA SER A 425 0.89 -2.37 16.07
C SER A 425 1.55 -1.56 17.16
N ASP A 426 1.06 -0.33 17.35
CA ASP A 426 1.37 0.53 18.49
C ASP A 426 2.88 0.81 18.69
N SER A 427 3.68 0.56 17.64
CA SER A 427 5.14 0.53 17.68
C SER A 427 5.75 1.74 16.99
N GLN A 428 7.01 2.03 17.31
CA GLN A 428 7.74 3.20 16.82
C GLN A 428 8.96 2.77 16.01
N PHE A 429 9.15 3.39 14.86
CA PHE A 429 10.21 3.09 13.90
C PHE A 429 10.95 4.40 13.58
N ARG A 430 12.23 4.49 13.97
CA ARG A 430 13.00 5.73 13.96
C ARG A 430 14.39 5.52 13.38
N ASP A 431 14.88 6.47 12.59
CA ASP A 431 16.27 6.53 12.15
C ASP A 431 16.79 5.20 11.56
N ALA A 432 16.04 4.65 10.59
CA ALA A 432 16.34 3.38 9.93
C ALA A 432 16.98 3.60 8.56
N ASP A 433 18.03 2.83 8.23
CA ASP A 433 18.73 2.94 6.95
C ASP A 433 17.85 2.50 5.77
N ASN A 434 17.17 1.37 5.89
CA ASN A 434 16.20 0.89 4.91
C ASN A 434 14.76 1.22 5.38
N GLY A 435 13.76 0.66 4.70
CA GLY A 435 12.35 0.74 5.10
C GLY A 435 12.06 0.26 6.53
N GLY A 436 10.88 0.58 7.05
CA GLY A 436 10.40 0.16 8.37
C GLY A 436 9.89 -1.27 8.41
N ILE A 437 8.91 -1.60 7.55
CA ILE A 437 8.27 -2.92 7.49
C ILE A 437 8.26 -3.40 6.03
N GLY A 438 8.72 -4.62 5.80
CA GLY A 438 8.50 -5.35 4.55
C GLY A 438 7.89 -6.73 4.81
N ILE A 439 6.77 -7.04 4.16
CA ILE A 439 6.14 -8.38 4.17
C ILE A 439 5.87 -8.79 2.73
N SER A 440 6.40 -9.92 2.26
CA SER A 440 6.31 -10.33 0.85
C SER A 440 5.97 -11.80 0.64
N GLU A 441 5.22 -12.08 -0.42
CA GLU A 441 5.15 -13.41 -1.02
C GLU A 441 6.52 -13.83 -1.58
N GLY A 442 6.68 -15.12 -1.90
CA GLY A 442 7.93 -15.69 -2.38
C GLY A 442 8.35 -15.21 -3.77
N GLY A 443 7.37 -14.90 -4.62
CA GLY A 443 7.54 -14.46 -5.99
C GLY A 443 8.39 -13.20 -6.14
N GLY A 444 8.97 -13.04 -7.32
CA GLY A 444 9.66 -11.81 -7.72
C GLY A 444 8.91 -11.10 -8.85
N TRP A 445 9.25 -9.85 -9.07
CA TRP A 445 8.83 -9.14 -10.28
C TRP A 445 9.22 -9.92 -11.54
N ALA A 446 8.30 -10.04 -12.50
CA ALA A 446 8.48 -10.81 -13.73
C ALA A 446 8.72 -12.33 -13.53
N ASP A 447 8.35 -12.89 -12.37
CA ASP A 447 8.29 -14.35 -12.20
C ASP A 447 6.94 -14.90 -12.68
N VAL A 448 6.97 -16.01 -13.40
CA VAL A 448 5.81 -16.62 -14.07
C VAL A 448 5.35 -17.92 -13.39
N ASP A 449 6.04 -18.39 -12.34
CA ASP A 449 5.67 -19.61 -11.62
C ASP A 449 4.52 -19.36 -10.63
N PRO A 450 3.36 -20.06 -10.74
CA PRO A 450 2.29 -19.98 -9.74
C PRO A 450 2.69 -20.51 -8.36
N ASN A 451 3.70 -21.38 -8.28
CA ASN A 451 4.08 -22.12 -7.08
C ASN A 451 5.05 -21.31 -6.20
N ILE A 452 4.53 -20.24 -5.59
CA ILE A 452 5.26 -19.35 -4.69
C ILE A 452 4.64 -19.35 -3.29
N GLY A 453 5.48 -19.16 -2.26
CA GLY A 453 5.01 -18.97 -0.90
C GLY A 453 4.14 -17.72 -0.77
N ARG A 454 3.13 -17.74 0.10
CA ARG A 454 2.00 -16.80 0.10
C ARG A 454 1.92 -15.98 1.38
N VAL A 455 1.44 -14.73 1.23
CA VAL A 455 0.96 -13.90 2.33
C VAL A 455 -0.57 -13.93 2.33
N TYR A 456 -1.17 -14.15 3.50
CA TYR A 456 -2.61 -14.21 3.70
C TYR A 456 -3.10 -12.96 4.43
N ASP A 457 -3.28 -13.05 5.76
CA ASP A 457 -3.94 -12.01 6.55
C ASP A 457 -2.90 -11.15 7.32
N VAL A 458 -2.90 -9.84 7.07
CA VAL A 458 -1.93 -8.88 7.64
C VAL A 458 -2.64 -7.63 8.18
N LYS A 459 -2.26 -7.18 9.37
CA LYS A 459 -2.71 -5.92 9.98
C LYS A 459 -1.53 -5.09 10.47
N ILE A 460 -1.46 -3.84 10.03
CA ILE A 460 -0.44 -2.87 10.45
C ILE A 460 -1.15 -1.65 11.02
N LEU A 461 -1.22 -1.57 12.35
CA LEU A 461 -2.16 -0.68 13.05
C LEU A 461 -1.43 0.30 14.00
N ARG A 462 -1.68 1.60 13.88
CA ARG A 462 -1.31 2.60 14.90
C ARG A 462 0.20 2.67 15.18
N ASN A 463 1.02 2.54 14.15
CA ASN A 463 2.48 2.70 14.29
C ASN A 463 2.92 4.13 13.95
N TYR A 464 4.07 4.54 14.49
CA TYR A 464 4.71 5.82 14.20
C TYR A 464 6.05 5.60 13.51
N PHE A 465 6.27 6.23 12.35
CA PHE A 465 7.48 6.13 11.55
C PHE A 465 8.09 7.50 11.33
N THR A 466 9.40 7.65 11.56
CA THR A 466 10.13 8.85 11.15
C THR A 466 11.59 8.55 10.80
N ASN A 467 12.15 9.30 9.85
CA ASN A 467 13.52 9.13 9.35
C ASN A 467 13.84 7.67 8.95
N THR A 468 12.96 7.00 8.21
CA THR A 468 13.20 5.66 7.66
C THR A 468 13.59 5.73 6.18
N GLY A 469 14.36 4.76 5.69
CA GLY A 469 14.85 4.69 4.32
C GLY A 469 16.04 5.59 4.00
N ILE A 470 16.80 6.05 5.00
CA ILE A 470 17.85 7.08 4.84
C ILE A 470 18.96 6.63 3.87
N ARG A 471 19.37 5.36 3.97
CA ARG A 471 20.52 4.73 3.28
C ARG A 471 20.13 3.31 2.84
N PRO A 472 19.24 3.16 1.85
CA PRO A 472 18.68 1.86 1.49
C PRO A 472 19.75 0.93 0.90
N ASN A 473 19.46 -0.38 0.95
CA ASN A 473 20.23 -1.39 0.21
C ASN A 473 20.29 -1.03 -1.28
N ARG A 474 21.34 -1.48 -1.97
CA ARG A 474 21.55 -1.21 -3.40
C ARG A 474 20.33 -1.47 -4.27
N TYR A 475 19.58 -2.54 -4.02
CA TYR A 475 18.37 -2.90 -4.80
C TYR A 475 17.07 -2.32 -4.22
N SER A 476 17.12 -1.62 -3.09
CA SER A 476 15.96 -1.00 -2.43
C SER A 476 15.80 0.46 -2.84
N GLN A 477 14.59 0.98 -2.71
CA GLN A 477 14.26 2.41 -2.88
C GLN A 477 13.97 3.10 -1.52
N GLY A 478 14.08 2.37 -0.40
CA GLY A 478 13.84 2.89 0.95
C GLY A 478 12.36 3.09 1.32
N HIS A 479 11.42 2.44 0.61
CA HIS A 479 9.98 2.48 0.94
C HIS A 479 9.71 2.09 2.39
N ASN A 480 8.89 2.85 3.11
CA ASN A 480 8.76 2.74 4.56
C ASN A 480 7.90 1.54 5.03
N LEU A 481 6.73 1.33 4.43
CA LEU A 481 5.83 0.23 4.73
C LEU A 481 5.48 -0.44 3.41
N VAL A 482 5.93 -1.70 3.23
CA VAL A 482 5.70 -2.50 2.02
C VAL A 482 5.00 -3.80 2.40
N VAL A 483 3.86 -4.08 1.76
CA VAL A 483 3.19 -5.39 1.82
C VAL A 483 2.85 -5.85 0.41
N ASN A 484 3.37 -7.02 0.02
CA ASN A 484 3.14 -7.59 -1.30
C ASN A 484 2.11 -8.73 -1.24
N ASP A 485 1.01 -8.56 -1.98
CA ASP A 485 0.09 -9.62 -2.41
C ASP A 485 -0.57 -10.40 -1.27
N ALA A 486 -0.84 -9.70 -0.17
CA ALA A 486 -1.64 -10.19 0.93
C ALA A 486 -3.10 -10.42 0.48
N GLU A 487 -3.65 -11.57 0.86
CA GLU A 487 -5.04 -11.92 0.59
C GLU A 487 -6.03 -11.05 1.37
N THR A 488 -5.71 -10.70 2.63
CA THR A 488 -6.38 -9.61 3.35
C THR A 488 -5.36 -8.70 4.02
N LEU A 489 -5.58 -7.39 3.93
CA LEU A 489 -4.69 -6.39 4.50
C LEU A 489 -5.47 -5.24 5.13
N GLU A 490 -5.09 -4.85 6.34
CA GLU A 490 -5.55 -3.63 6.98
C GLU A 490 -4.37 -2.77 7.45
N VAL A 491 -4.22 -1.58 6.87
CA VAL A 491 -3.24 -0.57 7.26
C VAL A 491 -4.01 0.63 7.82
N SER A 492 -3.99 0.84 9.14
CA SER A 492 -4.83 1.87 9.77
C SER A 492 -4.22 2.59 10.96
N GLY A 493 -4.48 3.89 11.08
CA GLY A 493 -4.02 4.74 12.19
C GLY A 493 -2.52 5.02 12.23
N ASN A 494 -1.77 4.66 11.19
CA ASN A 494 -0.32 4.85 11.15
C ASN A 494 0.03 6.30 10.82
N VAL A 495 1.06 6.82 11.47
CA VAL A 495 1.59 8.16 11.23
C VAL A 495 3.04 8.04 10.74
N VAL A 496 3.31 8.58 9.56
CA VAL A 496 4.55 8.46 8.82
C VAL A 496 5.03 9.87 8.51
N GLU A 497 6.17 10.28 9.06
CA GLU A 497 6.65 11.67 8.95
C GLU A 497 8.13 11.70 8.54
N ARG A 498 8.44 12.40 7.45
CA ARG A 498 9.82 12.59 6.96
C ARG A 498 10.54 11.29 6.61
N VAL A 499 9.94 10.50 5.72
CA VAL A 499 10.51 9.24 5.23
C VAL A 499 11.16 9.41 3.85
N TYR A 500 12.19 8.63 3.59
CA TYR A 500 13.08 8.86 2.45
C TYR A 500 12.61 8.15 1.17
N GLY A 501 11.82 7.08 1.29
CA GLY A 501 11.07 6.40 0.22
C GLY A 501 9.58 6.77 0.16
N SER A 502 8.76 5.93 -0.50
CA SER A 502 7.28 5.94 -0.39
C SER A 502 6.85 5.68 1.07
N GLY A 503 5.69 6.20 1.48
CA GLY A 503 5.21 6.11 2.86
C GLY A 503 4.50 4.80 3.18
N ILE A 504 3.48 4.48 2.39
CA ILE A 504 2.68 3.24 2.45
C ILE A 504 2.56 2.72 1.01
N HIS A 505 3.12 1.54 0.74
CA HIS A 505 3.27 0.98 -0.61
C HIS A 505 2.75 -0.46 -0.65
N ILE A 506 1.63 -0.68 -1.32
CA ILE A 506 0.85 -1.92 -1.18
C ILE A 506 0.58 -2.55 -2.54
N PHE A 507 0.81 -3.86 -2.66
CA PHE A 507 0.47 -4.65 -3.84
C PHE A 507 -0.67 -5.62 -3.52
N GLY A 508 -1.62 -5.79 -4.44
CA GLY A 508 -2.77 -6.67 -4.29
C GLY A 508 -2.86 -7.78 -5.33
N GLY A 509 -3.37 -8.93 -4.90
CA GLY A 509 -3.58 -10.09 -5.77
C GLY A 509 -2.30 -10.83 -6.14
N LYS A 510 -1.56 -10.35 -7.16
CA LYS A 510 -0.29 -10.93 -7.64
C LYS A 510 0.60 -9.91 -8.36
N ASN A 511 1.92 -10.17 -8.32
CA ASN A 511 2.95 -9.46 -9.07
C ASN A 511 2.79 -9.50 -10.60
N ASN A 512 3.37 -8.50 -11.27
CA ASN A 512 3.38 -8.43 -12.73
C ASN A 512 4.04 -9.67 -13.38
N MET A 513 3.43 -10.14 -14.46
CA MET A 513 3.71 -11.36 -15.24
C MET A 513 3.37 -12.69 -14.57
N MET A 514 2.96 -12.70 -13.30
CA MET A 514 2.71 -13.92 -12.55
C MET A 514 1.48 -14.69 -13.07
N ARG A 515 1.67 -15.99 -13.30
CA ARG A 515 0.59 -16.93 -13.65
C ARG A 515 0.02 -17.58 -12.40
N GLY A 516 -1.25 -17.99 -12.47
CA GLY A 516 -2.03 -18.49 -11.36
C GLY A 516 -3.21 -17.58 -11.01
N ASP A 517 -4.30 -18.21 -10.58
CA ASP A 517 -5.52 -17.53 -10.14
C ASP A 517 -5.31 -16.85 -8.78
N ARG A 518 -5.70 -15.57 -8.68
CA ARG A 518 -5.85 -14.81 -7.43
C ARG A 518 -7.29 -14.28 -7.36
N PRO A 519 -8.27 -15.14 -7.03
CA PRO A 519 -9.70 -14.83 -7.07
C PRO A 519 -10.14 -13.84 -5.98
N PHE A 520 -9.32 -13.63 -4.95
CA PHE A 520 -9.69 -12.80 -3.81
C PHE A 520 -8.49 -11.98 -3.31
N THR A 521 -8.75 -10.71 -3.07
CA THR A 521 -7.93 -9.82 -2.26
C THR A 521 -8.85 -8.77 -1.61
N ARG A 522 -8.51 -8.31 -0.41
CA ARG A 522 -9.23 -7.24 0.28
C ARG A 522 -8.24 -6.32 0.99
N ILE A 523 -8.08 -5.11 0.47
CA ILE A 523 -7.11 -4.12 0.98
C ILE A 523 -7.85 -2.95 1.60
N LEU A 524 -7.63 -2.72 2.90
CA LEU A 524 -8.12 -1.56 3.66
C LEU A 524 -6.94 -0.66 4.01
N ILE A 525 -6.91 0.58 3.52
CA ILE A 525 -5.92 1.60 3.88
C ILE A 525 -6.66 2.82 4.41
N HIS A 526 -6.74 2.99 5.74
CA HIS A 526 -7.61 4.04 6.31
C HIS A 526 -7.12 4.73 7.58
N GLY A 527 -7.43 6.01 7.72
CA GLY A 527 -7.06 6.78 8.91
C GLY A 527 -5.54 6.93 9.10
N ASN A 528 -4.74 6.83 8.04
CA ASN A 528 -3.29 7.01 8.09
C ASN A 528 -2.90 8.45 7.72
N LYS A 529 -1.73 8.89 8.17
CA LYS A 529 -1.13 10.17 7.82
C LYS A 529 0.29 9.96 7.33
N VAL A 530 0.56 10.37 6.10
CA VAL A 530 1.91 10.40 5.51
C VAL A 530 2.27 11.85 5.22
N THR A 531 3.37 12.35 5.78
CA THR A 531 3.85 13.72 5.54
C THR A 531 5.34 13.77 5.24
N ASP A 532 5.74 14.64 4.32
CA ASP A 532 7.11 14.76 3.79
C ASP A 532 7.75 13.41 3.35
N PRO A 533 7.06 12.51 2.59
CA PRO A 533 7.69 11.30 2.04
C PRO A 533 8.61 11.60 0.86
N MET A 534 9.36 10.60 0.39
CA MET A 534 10.25 10.67 -0.79
C MET A 534 11.34 11.74 -0.70
N LEU A 535 12.04 11.82 0.44
CA LEU A 535 13.19 12.74 0.61
C LEU A 535 14.42 12.33 -0.22
N ASN A 536 14.63 11.03 -0.51
CA ASN A 536 15.76 10.55 -1.34
C ASN A 536 15.37 10.02 -2.72
N THR A 537 14.14 9.55 -2.91
CA THR A 537 13.63 8.93 -4.15
C THR A 537 12.67 9.85 -4.91
N ASN A 538 12.06 9.38 -6.01
CA ASN A 538 11.03 10.03 -6.83
C ASN A 538 10.27 8.97 -7.67
N ASP A 539 9.19 9.34 -8.37
CA ASP A 539 8.30 8.42 -9.09
C ASP A 539 7.53 7.42 -8.20
N TRP A 540 7.05 7.89 -7.04
CA TRP A 540 6.23 7.10 -6.11
C TRP A 540 5.13 7.96 -5.45
N GLY A 541 4.29 7.30 -4.65
CA GLY A 541 3.27 7.94 -3.83
C GLY A 541 3.73 8.26 -2.39
N GLY A 542 2.93 9.06 -1.68
CA GLY A 542 2.92 9.04 -0.22
C GLY A 542 2.15 7.83 0.30
N ILE A 543 0.99 7.57 -0.31
CA ILE A 543 0.19 6.35 -0.16
C ILE A 543 -0.05 5.78 -1.56
N GLU A 544 0.16 4.48 -1.72
CA GLU A 544 0.37 3.89 -3.04
C GLU A 544 -0.16 2.46 -3.13
N THR A 545 -0.93 2.18 -4.19
CA THR A 545 -1.51 0.85 -4.49
C THR A 545 -1.02 0.35 -5.84
N TRP A 546 -0.83 -0.96 -5.94
CA TRP A 546 -0.33 -1.69 -7.10
C TRP A 546 -1.12 -2.98 -7.31
N GLN A 547 -1.25 -3.41 -8.57
CA GLN A 547 -1.85 -4.69 -8.97
C GLN A 547 -3.35 -4.80 -8.62
N GLY A 548 -3.89 -6.00 -8.39
CA GLY A 548 -5.34 -6.20 -8.30
C GLY A 548 -5.96 -5.67 -7.00
N GLY A 549 -7.05 -4.92 -7.12
CA GLY A 549 -7.97 -4.65 -6.02
C GLY A 549 -9.05 -5.74 -5.85
N PRO A 550 -10.13 -5.48 -5.09
CA PRO A 550 -10.51 -4.15 -4.60
C PRO A 550 -9.63 -3.62 -3.47
N ALA A 551 -9.27 -2.34 -3.59
CA ALA A 551 -8.59 -1.58 -2.54
C ALA A 551 -9.45 -0.39 -2.10
N TYR A 552 -9.66 -0.27 -0.80
CA TYR A 552 -10.46 0.78 -0.18
C TYR A 552 -9.52 1.72 0.58
N VAL A 553 -9.32 2.91 0.02
CA VAL A 553 -8.35 3.91 0.50
C VAL A 553 -9.11 5.14 0.99
N PHE A 554 -9.29 5.30 2.31
CA PHE A 554 -10.18 6.33 2.83
C PHE A 554 -9.77 6.99 4.13
N ASN A 555 -10.23 8.22 4.35
CA ASN A 555 -9.91 9.01 5.56
C ASN A 555 -8.40 9.13 5.83
N ASN A 556 -7.56 9.10 4.78
CA ASN A 556 -6.11 9.28 4.91
C ASN A 556 -5.69 10.74 4.64
N ILE A 557 -4.49 11.09 5.10
CA ILE A 557 -3.78 12.32 4.76
C ILE A 557 -2.50 11.95 4.03
N SER A 558 -2.27 12.53 2.85
CA SER A 558 -0.99 12.45 2.15
C SER A 558 -0.50 13.86 1.82
N GLY A 559 0.58 14.27 2.48
CA GLY A 559 0.98 15.68 2.60
C GLY A 559 2.42 15.95 2.19
N ASN A 560 2.60 16.97 1.34
CA ASN A 560 3.88 17.38 0.75
C ASN A 560 4.72 16.20 0.22
N PRO A 561 4.23 15.43 -0.77
CA PRO A 561 5.04 14.40 -1.41
C PRO A 561 6.31 15.02 -2.04
N GLY A 562 7.48 14.46 -1.69
CA GLY A 562 8.81 14.93 -2.09
C GLY A 562 9.12 14.66 -3.56
N GLY A 563 10.14 13.83 -3.84
CA GLY A 563 10.48 13.48 -5.22
C GLY A 563 11.42 14.45 -5.93
N TYR A 564 12.29 15.19 -5.23
CA TYR A 564 13.04 16.32 -5.81
C TYR A 564 14.07 15.89 -6.89
N TRP A 565 13.85 16.36 -8.11
CA TRP A 565 14.73 16.18 -9.27
C TRP A 565 15.68 17.37 -9.43
N ASN A 566 16.77 17.38 -8.65
CA ASN A 566 17.79 18.42 -8.79
C ASN A 566 18.36 18.52 -10.23
N TYR A 567 18.49 17.38 -10.92
CA TYR A 567 19.00 17.37 -12.29
C TYR A 567 18.05 18.02 -13.28
N ASN A 568 16.74 17.75 -13.17
CA ASN A 568 15.74 18.27 -14.08
C ASN A 568 15.52 19.77 -13.79
N PHE A 569 15.33 20.14 -12.53
CA PHE A 569 15.14 21.53 -12.11
C PHE A 569 16.28 22.48 -12.54
N LYS A 570 17.54 22.01 -12.46
CA LYS A 570 18.70 22.80 -12.92
C LYS A 570 18.97 22.68 -14.43
N GLY A 571 18.46 21.64 -15.10
CA GLY A 571 18.85 21.26 -16.46
C GLY A 571 17.87 21.64 -17.58
N SER A 572 16.55 21.48 -17.35
CA SER A 572 15.50 21.66 -18.37
C SER A 572 14.63 22.91 -18.15
N GLY A 573 14.82 23.60 -17.03
CA GLY A 573 14.10 24.82 -16.67
C GLY A 573 12.86 24.59 -15.82
N LYS A 574 12.08 25.64 -15.65
CA LYS A 574 10.94 25.70 -14.71
C LYS A 574 9.64 25.33 -15.43
N GLY A 575 8.90 24.36 -14.92
CA GLY A 575 7.72 23.79 -15.59
C GLY A 575 7.06 22.68 -14.78
N ALA A 576 5.84 22.30 -15.15
CA ALA A 576 5.03 21.36 -14.37
C ALA A 576 5.70 19.98 -14.26
N GLY A 577 5.95 19.53 -13.03
CA GLY A 577 6.68 18.29 -12.74
C GLY A 577 8.20 18.35 -12.93
N ASN A 578 8.81 19.53 -13.15
CA ASN A 578 10.26 19.62 -13.31
C ASN A 578 11.03 19.63 -11.99
N ALA A 579 10.47 20.23 -10.95
CA ALA A 579 11.12 20.34 -9.64
C ALA A 579 11.06 19.04 -8.84
N ARG A 580 9.86 18.49 -8.73
CA ARG A 580 9.55 17.26 -8.02
C ARG A 580 8.77 16.32 -8.93
N PHE A 581 8.97 15.04 -8.71
CA PHE A 581 8.19 13.95 -9.30
C PHE A 581 7.77 12.99 -8.18
N GLY A 582 6.75 13.40 -7.44
CA GLY A 582 6.23 12.68 -6.28
C GLY A 582 4.75 13.02 -6.08
N HIS A 583 3.96 12.02 -5.70
CA HIS A 583 2.50 12.07 -5.75
C HIS A 583 1.87 11.83 -4.38
N ALA A 584 0.68 12.37 -4.11
CA ALA A 584 0.04 12.14 -2.81
C ALA A 584 -0.57 10.74 -2.75
N TYR A 585 -1.35 10.38 -3.77
CA TYR A 585 -1.87 9.03 -4.01
C TYR A 585 -1.39 8.54 -5.39
N TYR A 586 -0.84 7.33 -5.45
CA TYR A 586 -0.30 6.73 -6.68
C TYR A 586 -0.90 5.33 -6.89
N LEU A 587 -1.39 5.07 -8.10
CA LEU A 587 -1.95 3.81 -8.56
C LEU A 587 -1.10 3.30 -9.74
N ASP A 588 -0.27 2.27 -9.57
CA ASP A 588 0.55 1.70 -10.67
C ASP A 588 0.19 0.26 -11.02
N GLY A 589 -0.41 0.09 -12.19
CA GLY A 589 -1.14 -1.11 -12.55
C GLY A 589 -2.12 -1.48 -11.45
N ALA A 590 -2.78 -0.50 -10.82
CA ALA A 590 -3.75 -0.74 -9.76
C ALA A 590 -5.17 -0.66 -10.32
N PHE A 591 -6.05 -1.56 -9.88
CA PHE A 591 -7.37 -1.71 -10.48
C PHE A 591 -8.47 -1.87 -9.42
N LYS A 592 -9.66 -1.33 -9.69
CA LYS A 592 -10.80 -1.38 -8.76
C LYS A 592 -10.49 -0.73 -7.40
N ASN A 593 -9.94 0.49 -7.43
CA ASN A 593 -9.64 1.26 -6.21
C ASN A 593 -10.79 2.23 -5.86
N TYR A 594 -11.12 2.33 -4.58
CA TYR A 594 -12.09 3.29 -4.05
C TYR A 594 -11.36 4.28 -3.13
N HIS A 595 -11.07 5.47 -3.65
CA HIS A 595 -10.41 6.57 -2.95
C HIS A 595 -11.45 7.59 -2.49
N PHE A 596 -11.80 7.61 -1.21
CA PHE A 596 -12.82 8.52 -0.71
C PHE A 596 -12.55 9.17 0.64
N SER A 597 -13.12 10.35 0.85
CA SER A 597 -12.91 11.15 2.06
C SER A 597 -11.42 11.35 2.40
N ASN A 598 -10.50 11.31 1.43
CA ASN A 598 -9.07 11.53 1.70
C ASN A 598 -8.71 13.01 1.58
N ILE A 599 -7.61 13.40 2.24
CA ILE A 599 -7.01 14.72 2.15
C ILE A 599 -5.64 14.60 1.47
N ALA A 600 -5.41 15.42 0.45
CA ALA A 600 -4.11 15.63 -0.19
C ALA A 600 -3.73 17.11 -0.06
N TRP A 601 -2.50 17.41 0.36
CA TRP A 601 -2.01 18.79 0.38
C TRP A 601 -0.55 18.91 -0.06
N GLY A 602 -0.21 19.99 -0.77
CA GLY A 602 1.15 20.36 -1.14
C GLY A 602 1.67 21.62 -0.42
N LYS A 603 3.00 21.84 -0.47
CA LYS A 603 3.64 23.09 -0.02
C LYS A 603 3.60 24.16 -1.11
N SER A 604 3.51 23.78 -2.40
CA SER A 604 3.41 24.75 -3.49
C SER A 604 2.73 24.17 -4.72
N LYS A 605 1.78 24.94 -5.27
CA LYS A 605 1.22 24.73 -6.60
C LYS A 605 2.05 25.32 -7.74
N ASP A 606 3.06 26.14 -7.45
CA ASP A 606 3.83 26.84 -8.48
C ASP A 606 4.75 25.85 -9.25
N PRO A 607 4.55 25.63 -10.57
CA PRO A 607 5.45 24.79 -11.38
C PRO A 607 6.89 25.32 -11.46
N ALA A 608 7.12 26.59 -11.10
CA ALA A 608 8.43 27.22 -11.04
C ALA A 608 9.14 27.10 -9.67
N SER A 609 8.45 26.56 -8.66
CA SER A 609 8.94 26.38 -7.30
C SER A 609 9.68 25.05 -7.12
N ARG A 610 10.75 25.03 -6.32
CA ARG A 610 11.40 23.77 -5.89
C ARG A 610 10.48 22.88 -5.05
N LEU A 611 9.44 23.47 -4.46
CA LEU A 611 8.43 22.79 -3.65
C LEU A 611 7.17 22.44 -4.46
N GLY A 612 7.14 22.69 -5.78
CA GLY A 612 6.00 22.40 -6.65
C GLY A 612 5.67 20.91 -6.65
N ASN A 613 4.65 20.48 -5.89
CA ASN A 613 4.28 19.07 -5.77
C ASN A 613 3.55 18.62 -7.04
N THR A 614 3.98 17.49 -7.62
CA THR A 614 3.70 17.11 -9.01
C THR A 614 2.21 16.92 -9.31
N ALA A 615 1.58 15.95 -8.66
CA ALA A 615 0.14 15.70 -8.74
C ALA A 615 -0.39 15.15 -7.41
N ALA A 616 -1.65 15.45 -7.09
CA ALA A 616 -2.31 14.83 -5.95
C ALA A 616 -2.65 13.36 -6.23
N LEU A 617 -3.22 13.08 -7.40
CA LEU A 617 -3.56 11.74 -7.87
C LEU A 617 -2.68 11.38 -9.08
N GLN A 618 -2.14 10.16 -9.09
CA GLN A 618 -1.31 9.63 -10.16
C GLN A 618 -1.76 8.22 -10.54
N GLU A 619 -1.97 7.99 -11.83
CA GLU A 619 -2.38 6.70 -12.39
C GLU A 619 -1.47 6.26 -13.55
N ILE A 620 -0.92 5.06 -13.45
CA ILE A 620 -0.16 4.39 -14.51
C ILE A 620 -0.78 3.00 -14.73
N HIS A 621 -1.05 2.63 -15.98
CA HIS A 621 -1.69 1.37 -16.38
C HIS A 621 -2.91 1.00 -15.51
N SER A 622 -3.68 1.99 -15.06
CA SER A 622 -4.64 1.90 -13.95
C SER A 622 -6.01 2.35 -14.43
N TYR A 623 -7.06 1.64 -14.01
CA TYR A 623 -8.44 1.86 -14.46
C TYR A 623 -9.49 1.32 -13.47
N GLN A 624 -10.75 1.71 -13.69
CA GLN A 624 -11.89 1.37 -12.83
C GLN A 624 -11.75 1.91 -11.39
N ASN A 625 -11.28 3.15 -11.27
CA ASN A 625 -11.04 3.79 -9.98
C ASN A 625 -12.09 4.84 -9.65
N MET A 626 -12.53 4.90 -8.39
CA MET A 626 -13.50 5.87 -7.91
C MET A 626 -12.84 6.83 -6.92
N PHE A 627 -12.66 8.07 -7.34
CA PHE A 627 -12.14 9.18 -6.54
C PHE A 627 -13.31 10.08 -6.15
N PHE A 628 -13.85 9.94 -4.94
CA PHE A 628 -15.03 10.70 -4.52
C PHE A 628 -14.97 11.34 -3.13
N ASN A 629 -15.54 12.53 -3.00
CA ASN A 629 -15.53 13.32 -1.77
C ASN A 629 -14.12 13.50 -1.16
N ASN A 630 -13.06 13.65 -1.97
CA ASN A 630 -11.71 13.95 -1.49
C ASN A 630 -11.45 15.46 -1.46
N THR A 631 -10.57 15.93 -0.58
CA THR A 631 -10.10 17.33 -0.52
C THR A 631 -8.67 17.42 -1.01
N ILE A 632 -8.44 18.17 -2.08
CA ILE A 632 -7.13 18.33 -2.74
C ILE A 632 -6.71 19.80 -2.72
N TYR A 633 -5.54 20.08 -2.15
CA TYR A 633 -5.04 21.45 -1.95
C TYR A 633 -3.59 21.68 -2.40
N ASN A 634 -3.35 22.76 -3.15
CA ASN A 634 -2.02 23.34 -3.41
C ASN A 634 -1.03 22.40 -4.14
N PHE A 635 -1.42 21.88 -5.31
CA PHE A 635 -0.58 21.06 -6.20
C PHE A 635 -0.37 21.71 -7.57
N VAL A 636 0.68 21.30 -8.28
CA VAL A 636 0.91 21.74 -9.67
C VAL A 636 -0.14 21.13 -10.59
N VAL A 637 -0.37 19.82 -10.50
CA VAL A 637 -1.44 19.09 -11.21
C VAL A 637 -2.43 18.53 -10.19
N GLY A 638 -3.72 18.48 -10.52
CA GLY A 638 -4.72 17.78 -9.69
C GLY A 638 -4.54 16.26 -9.80
N SER A 639 -4.97 15.71 -10.93
CA SER A 639 -4.89 14.30 -11.30
C SER A 639 -4.09 14.12 -12.59
N ARG A 640 -3.26 13.06 -12.64
CA ARG A 640 -2.39 12.75 -13.78
C ARG A 640 -2.48 11.28 -14.16
N ARG A 641 -2.72 11.01 -15.45
CA ARG A 641 -2.72 9.66 -16.04
C ARG A 641 -1.64 9.55 -17.12
N GLN A 642 -0.99 8.38 -17.22
CA GLN A 642 -0.02 8.08 -18.30
C GLN A 642 -0.50 7.04 -19.31
N ALA A 643 -1.35 6.09 -18.87
CA ALA A 643 -1.97 5.11 -19.74
C ALA A 643 -3.50 5.11 -19.48
N PRO A 644 -4.24 6.04 -20.09
CA PRO A 644 -5.65 6.28 -19.81
C PRO A 644 -6.63 5.49 -20.69
N GLN A 645 -6.15 4.52 -21.48
CA GLN A 645 -6.93 3.82 -22.50
C GLN A 645 -8.18 3.10 -21.95
N ALA A 646 -8.07 2.57 -20.73
CA ALA A 646 -8.97 1.58 -20.16
C ALA A 646 -10.26 2.14 -19.51
N GLY A 647 -10.29 3.44 -19.19
CA GLY A 647 -11.48 4.15 -18.70
C GLY A 647 -12.04 3.66 -17.35
N ARG A 648 -13.35 3.85 -17.15
CA ARG A 648 -14.13 3.52 -15.95
C ARG A 648 -13.77 4.32 -14.69
N ASP A 649 -13.08 5.44 -14.84
CA ASP A 649 -12.62 6.24 -13.72
C ASP A 649 -13.59 7.37 -13.40
N LYS A 650 -13.93 7.50 -12.11
CA LYS A 650 -15.03 8.34 -11.62
C LYS A 650 -14.49 9.38 -10.65
N PHE A 651 -14.58 10.66 -11.00
CA PHE A 651 -14.13 11.80 -10.20
C PHE A 651 -15.35 12.59 -9.72
N LEU A 652 -15.81 12.33 -8.50
CA LEU A 652 -17.15 12.72 -8.04
C LEU A 652 -17.13 13.53 -6.73
N GLY A 653 -17.70 14.74 -6.70
CA GLY A 653 -17.88 15.50 -5.45
C GLY A 653 -16.58 15.90 -4.72
N ASN A 654 -15.44 15.97 -5.41
CA ASN A 654 -14.16 16.34 -4.80
C ASN A 654 -13.99 17.87 -4.73
N ILE A 655 -13.27 18.36 -3.70
CA ILE A 655 -12.77 19.74 -3.65
C ILE A 655 -11.39 19.79 -4.30
N TRP A 656 -11.21 20.72 -5.23
CA TRP A 656 -9.93 21.05 -5.87
C TRP A 656 -9.63 22.53 -5.62
N GLN A 657 -8.71 22.85 -4.70
CA GLN A 657 -8.34 24.24 -4.40
C GLN A 657 -6.84 24.49 -4.60
N GLY A 658 -6.48 25.49 -5.40
CA GLY A 658 -5.08 25.85 -5.61
C GLY A 658 -4.36 24.87 -6.53
N ILE A 659 -4.79 24.75 -7.79
CA ILE A 659 -4.11 23.94 -8.80
C ILE A 659 -3.36 24.85 -9.78
N GLY A 660 -2.04 24.68 -9.88
CA GLY A 660 -1.15 25.65 -10.53
C GLY A 660 -0.93 25.50 -12.04
N ASP A 661 -1.25 24.35 -12.63
CA ASP A 661 -1.24 24.14 -14.08
C ASP A 661 -2.53 23.45 -14.56
N LEU A 662 -2.67 22.13 -14.42
CA LEU A 662 -3.82 21.36 -14.92
C LEU A 662 -4.57 20.66 -13.79
N VAL A 663 -5.90 20.76 -13.73
CA VAL A 663 -6.70 19.90 -12.83
C VAL A 663 -6.67 18.44 -13.27
N PHE A 664 -6.86 18.16 -14.56
CA PHE A 664 -6.92 16.82 -15.12
C PHE A 664 -5.94 16.65 -16.30
N ARG A 665 -4.74 16.12 -16.03
CA ARG A 665 -3.80 15.68 -17.07
C ARG A 665 -4.05 14.20 -17.39
N HIS A 666 -5.20 13.91 -18.01
CA HIS A 666 -5.68 12.54 -18.24
C HIS A 666 -5.21 11.93 -19.57
N THR A 667 -4.31 12.61 -20.28
CA THR A 667 -3.56 12.11 -21.43
C THR A 667 -2.21 12.86 -21.49
N ASP A 668 -1.33 12.50 -22.41
CA ASP A 668 -0.16 13.31 -22.70
C ASP A 668 -0.53 14.54 -23.57
N PRO A 669 -0.25 15.77 -23.12
CA PRO A 669 -0.60 16.97 -23.88
C PRO A 669 0.20 17.07 -25.19
N ALA A 670 -0.44 17.57 -26.24
CA ALA A 670 0.23 17.94 -27.49
C ALA A 670 1.19 19.12 -27.25
N LYS A 671 2.27 19.23 -28.04
CA LYS A 671 3.30 20.27 -27.82
C LYS A 671 2.76 21.68 -28.03
N SER A 672 1.76 21.82 -28.91
CA SER A 672 1.00 23.05 -29.10
C SER A 672 -0.50 22.75 -29.23
N ARG A 673 -1.32 23.80 -29.13
CA ARG A 673 -2.78 23.70 -29.31
C ARG A 673 -3.14 23.33 -30.75
N GLU A 674 -2.39 23.83 -31.72
CA GLU A 674 -2.52 23.56 -33.15
C GLU A 674 -2.20 22.09 -33.47
N GLU A 675 -1.12 21.54 -32.91
CA GLU A 675 -0.79 20.11 -33.02
C GLU A 675 -1.90 19.23 -32.42
N GLY A 676 -2.43 19.59 -31.25
CA GLY A 676 -3.54 18.88 -30.61
C GLY A 676 -4.80 18.91 -31.46
N ASN A 677 -5.23 20.09 -31.91
CA ASN A 677 -6.41 20.26 -32.78
C ASN A 677 -6.27 19.53 -34.13
N ALA A 678 -5.07 19.50 -34.73
CA ALA A 678 -4.82 18.78 -35.97
C ALA A 678 -4.88 17.26 -35.79
N ARG A 679 -4.45 16.73 -34.63
CA ARG A 679 -4.61 15.32 -34.26
C ARG A 679 -6.06 14.95 -33.96
N ASP A 680 -6.78 15.83 -33.27
CA ASP A 680 -8.21 15.70 -32.92
C ASP A 680 -9.11 15.62 -34.17
N ALA A 681 -8.78 16.39 -35.21
CA ALA A 681 -9.47 16.35 -36.50
C ALA A 681 -9.13 15.11 -37.38
N GLY A 682 -8.17 14.28 -36.97
CA GLY A 682 -7.77 13.07 -37.68
C GLY A 682 -8.56 11.82 -37.26
N PRO A 683 -8.54 10.74 -38.06
CA PRO A 683 -9.13 9.47 -37.64
C PRO A 683 -8.42 8.92 -36.39
N LYS A 684 -9.19 8.68 -35.32
CA LYS A 684 -8.69 8.07 -34.07
C LYS A 684 -8.11 6.68 -34.39
N LYS A 685 -6.85 6.46 -34.01
CA LYS A 685 -6.11 5.21 -34.30
C LYS A 685 -6.36 4.10 -33.28
N ASP A 686 -6.61 4.49 -32.03
CA ASP A 686 -6.83 3.63 -30.89
C ASP A 686 -8.16 4.01 -30.22
N HIS A 687 -8.88 3.04 -29.67
CA HIS A 687 -10.06 3.30 -28.84
C HIS A 687 -9.63 3.48 -27.38
N PHE A 688 -10.04 4.60 -26.77
CA PHE A 688 -9.96 4.83 -25.33
C PHE A 688 -11.39 4.85 -24.82
N ALA A 689 -11.69 4.13 -23.73
CA ALA A 689 -13.03 3.91 -23.19
C ALA A 689 -13.58 5.14 -22.42
N MET A 690 -13.51 6.33 -23.04
CA MET A 690 -13.84 7.62 -22.43
C MET A 690 -15.32 7.72 -22.02
N GLU A 691 -16.21 7.04 -22.74
CA GLU A 691 -17.64 6.93 -22.45
C GLU A 691 -17.97 6.21 -21.13
N THR A 692 -16.97 5.56 -20.51
CA THR A 692 -17.12 4.87 -19.22
C THR A 692 -16.59 5.69 -18.03
N ASN A 693 -15.88 6.80 -18.25
CA ASN A 693 -15.44 7.70 -17.19
C ASN A 693 -16.58 8.60 -16.70
N ALA A 694 -16.54 9.05 -15.44
CA ALA A 694 -17.52 9.97 -14.88
C ALA A 694 -16.85 11.18 -14.21
N TYR A 695 -17.39 12.39 -14.43
CA TYR A 695 -16.96 13.61 -13.75
C TYR A 695 -18.21 14.41 -13.36
N GLY A 696 -18.45 14.55 -12.07
CA GLY A 696 -19.68 15.17 -11.54
C GLY A 696 -19.52 15.77 -10.17
N ASN A 697 -20.28 16.82 -9.88
CA ASN A 697 -20.40 17.48 -8.59
C ASN A 697 -19.08 18.02 -7.98
N ASN A 698 -17.95 17.98 -8.69
CA ASN A 698 -16.68 18.51 -8.18
C ASN A 698 -16.78 20.03 -7.96
N VAL A 699 -15.96 20.56 -7.06
CA VAL A 699 -15.94 22.01 -6.80
C VAL A 699 -14.50 22.52 -6.89
N PHE A 700 -14.29 23.45 -7.82
CA PHE A 700 -12.98 23.98 -8.17
C PHE A 700 -12.85 25.42 -7.68
N ALA A 701 -11.72 25.78 -7.07
CA ALA A 701 -11.38 27.16 -6.75
C ALA A 701 -9.88 27.39 -6.95
N ASP A 702 -9.48 28.59 -7.40
CA ASP A 702 -8.07 28.94 -7.54
C ASP A 702 -7.28 27.92 -8.42
N VAL A 703 -7.85 27.57 -9.59
CA VAL A 703 -7.29 26.64 -10.57
C VAL A 703 -6.81 27.40 -11.82
N ALA A 704 -5.64 27.02 -12.36
CA ALA A 704 -5.05 27.69 -13.52
C ALA A 704 -5.69 27.28 -14.87
N LYS A 705 -5.82 25.97 -15.11
CA LYS A 705 -6.46 25.39 -16.30
C LYS A 705 -7.14 24.07 -15.95
N PHE A 706 -8.09 23.64 -16.78
CA PHE A 706 -8.83 22.40 -16.56
C PHE A 706 -8.05 21.16 -16.97
N GLY A 707 -7.77 20.90 -18.25
CA GLY A 707 -7.11 19.64 -18.55
C GLY A 707 -6.79 19.29 -20.00
N VAL A 708 -6.33 18.05 -20.14
CA VAL A 708 -6.24 17.30 -21.39
C VAL A 708 -6.92 15.95 -21.17
N TYR A 709 -7.81 15.57 -22.08
CA TYR A 709 -8.66 14.38 -21.94
C TYR A 709 -8.62 13.47 -23.18
N ASP A 710 -8.79 14.05 -24.37
CA ASP A 710 -8.85 13.30 -25.63
C ASP A 710 -7.48 12.73 -26.07
N PRO A 711 -7.40 11.53 -26.71
CA PRO A 711 -6.15 10.92 -27.18
C PRO A 711 -5.24 11.79 -28.07
N SER A 712 -5.81 12.82 -28.72
CA SER A 712 -5.08 13.85 -29.47
C SER A 712 -4.09 14.67 -28.62
N GLY A 713 -4.27 14.70 -27.29
CA GLY A 713 -3.53 15.59 -26.39
C GLY A 713 -4.00 17.04 -26.43
N LYS A 714 -5.21 17.28 -26.95
CA LYS A 714 -5.81 18.61 -27.08
C LYS A 714 -6.01 19.30 -25.73
N TRP A 715 -5.57 20.55 -25.65
CA TRP A 715 -5.71 21.44 -24.51
C TRP A 715 -7.15 21.94 -24.39
N LEU A 716 -7.76 21.69 -23.23
CA LEU A 716 -9.10 22.10 -22.82
C LEU A 716 -8.93 22.95 -21.55
N ASP A 717 -8.47 24.19 -21.74
CA ASP A 717 -7.95 25.03 -20.66
C ASP A 717 -9.06 25.57 -19.75
N SER A 718 -10.24 25.84 -20.29
CA SER A 718 -11.41 26.33 -19.54
C SER A 718 -12.36 25.22 -19.08
N PHE A 719 -13.17 25.52 -18.05
CA PHE A 719 -14.21 24.63 -17.54
C PHE A 719 -15.18 24.18 -18.64
N ASP A 720 -15.65 25.12 -19.47
CA ASP A 720 -16.61 24.85 -20.54
C ASP A 720 -16.01 24.03 -21.69
N GLU A 721 -14.74 24.26 -22.04
CA GLU A 721 -14.03 23.44 -23.04
C GLU A 721 -13.83 22.00 -22.53
N PHE A 722 -13.45 21.83 -21.25
CA PHE A 722 -13.28 20.50 -20.67
C PHE A 722 -14.61 19.77 -20.56
N LYS A 723 -15.66 20.43 -20.04
CA LYS A 723 -17.03 19.92 -19.97
C LYS A 723 -17.55 19.53 -21.35
N LYS A 724 -17.33 20.37 -22.37
CA LYS A 724 -17.66 20.02 -23.75
C LYS A 724 -16.90 18.78 -24.23
N GLY A 725 -15.61 18.65 -23.91
CA GLY A 725 -14.82 17.46 -24.21
C GLY A 725 -15.37 16.18 -23.57
N LEU A 726 -15.92 16.26 -22.36
CA LEU A 726 -16.60 15.15 -21.69
C LEU A 726 -17.92 14.77 -22.38
N VAL A 727 -18.72 15.77 -22.79
CA VAL A 727 -20.00 15.58 -23.52
C VAL A 727 -19.76 15.02 -24.92
N ASP A 728 -18.77 15.54 -25.66
CA ASP A 728 -18.44 15.11 -27.02
C ASP A 728 -17.93 13.66 -27.06
N ASN A 729 -17.18 13.25 -26.02
CA ASN A 729 -16.77 11.85 -25.80
C ASN A 729 -17.78 11.06 -24.93
N LYS A 730 -18.94 11.65 -24.62
CA LYS A 730 -20.11 11.02 -23.99
C LYS A 730 -19.78 10.26 -22.69
N SER A 731 -19.02 10.92 -21.83
CA SER A 731 -18.63 10.40 -20.52
C SER A 731 -19.88 10.10 -19.67
N LEU A 732 -19.84 9.00 -18.91
CA LEU A 732 -20.93 8.46 -18.08
C LEU A 732 -21.58 9.52 -17.18
N ASP A 733 -20.76 10.40 -16.61
CA ASP A 733 -21.17 11.72 -16.17
C ASP A 733 -20.26 12.79 -16.79
N SER A 734 -20.88 13.87 -17.24
CA SER A 734 -20.25 15.03 -17.88
C SER A 734 -20.73 16.36 -17.26
N GLU A 735 -21.38 16.33 -16.09
CA GLU A 735 -21.75 17.52 -15.32
C GLU A 735 -20.51 18.34 -14.91
N LEU A 736 -19.38 17.66 -14.69
CA LEU A 736 -18.06 18.16 -14.27
C LEU A 736 -18.04 18.79 -12.87
N GLY A 737 -18.96 19.71 -12.58
CA GLY A 737 -19.09 20.40 -11.29
C GLY A 737 -19.27 21.90 -11.40
N LYS A 738 -18.66 22.65 -10.47
CA LYS A 738 -18.79 24.11 -10.35
C LYS A 738 -17.43 24.78 -10.11
N VAL A 739 -17.22 25.96 -10.69
CA VAL A 739 -16.08 26.82 -10.37
C VAL A 739 -16.51 27.93 -9.41
N SER A 740 -15.92 27.98 -8.23
CA SER A 740 -16.17 29.03 -7.24
C SER A 740 -15.22 30.21 -7.42
N SER A 741 -15.75 31.42 -7.22
CA SER A 741 -14.97 32.66 -7.11
C SER A 741 -14.47 32.92 -5.68
N LYS A 742 -14.77 32.03 -4.73
CA LYS A 742 -14.40 32.12 -3.31
C LYS A 742 -13.57 30.90 -2.91
N ASN A 743 -12.87 31.01 -1.77
CA ASN A 743 -12.25 29.86 -1.14
C ASN A 743 -13.30 28.85 -0.68
N LEU A 744 -13.02 27.57 -0.91
CA LEU A 744 -13.84 26.43 -0.48
C LEU A 744 -13.43 25.94 0.91
N LEU A 745 -12.16 26.16 1.31
CA LEU A 745 -11.56 25.66 2.55
C LEU A 745 -11.25 26.80 3.54
N THR A 746 -11.42 26.53 4.84
CA THR A 746 -11.38 27.53 5.91
C THR A 746 -10.02 28.21 6.09
N ASP A 747 -8.95 27.44 6.30
CA ASP A 747 -7.57 27.95 6.46
C ASP A 747 -6.57 26.83 6.09
N PRO A 748 -6.55 26.40 4.81
CA PRO A 748 -5.81 25.20 4.39
C PRO A 748 -4.28 25.36 4.49
N GLU A 749 -3.76 26.60 4.48
CA GLU A 749 -2.34 26.88 4.76
C GLU A 749 -1.96 26.46 6.20
N LYS A 750 -2.89 26.64 7.15
CA LYS A 750 -2.76 26.13 8.53
C LYS A 750 -3.37 24.74 8.72
N LYS A 751 -3.61 24.01 7.63
CA LYS A 751 -4.19 22.65 7.59
C LYS A 751 -5.59 22.57 8.19
N ASP A 752 -6.39 23.63 8.04
CA ASP A 752 -7.83 23.62 8.34
C ASP A 752 -8.62 23.39 7.05
N PHE A 753 -8.86 22.10 6.76
CA PHE A 753 -9.48 21.61 5.54
C PHE A 753 -11.02 21.52 5.63
N ARG A 754 -11.63 22.10 6.67
CA ARG A 754 -13.08 22.20 6.78
C ARG A 754 -13.63 23.10 5.66
N PRO A 755 -14.70 22.69 4.96
CA PRO A 755 -15.37 23.57 4.01
C PRO A 755 -15.81 24.88 4.66
N VAL A 756 -15.73 25.99 3.91
CA VAL A 756 -16.29 27.27 4.34
C VAL A 756 -17.82 27.14 4.37
N PRO A 757 -18.50 27.46 5.48
CA PRO A 757 -19.95 27.38 5.56
C PRO A 757 -20.65 28.19 4.47
N GLY A 758 -21.57 27.56 3.74
CA GLY A 758 -22.29 28.21 2.63
C GLY A 758 -21.45 28.50 1.37
N SER A 759 -20.26 27.89 1.23
CA SER A 759 -19.53 27.84 -0.05
C SER A 759 -20.20 26.89 -1.05
N ASP A 760 -19.75 26.92 -2.31
CA ASP A 760 -20.25 26.03 -3.38
C ASP A 760 -19.96 24.54 -3.13
N ALA A 761 -19.12 24.21 -2.14
CA ALA A 761 -18.97 22.86 -1.61
C ALA A 761 -20.27 22.33 -0.97
N LYS A 762 -21.13 23.19 -0.41
CA LYS A 762 -22.41 22.78 0.18
C LYS A 762 -23.29 22.09 -0.86
N ASP A 763 -23.92 20.99 -0.44
CA ASP A 763 -24.81 20.14 -1.25
C ASP A 763 -24.18 19.56 -2.53
N SER A 764 -22.85 19.63 -2.68
CA SER A 764 -22.08 19.13 -3.83
C SER A 764 -21.33 17.82 -3.52
N GLY A 765 -21.52 17.22 -2.33
CA GLY A 765 -20.99 15.89 -2.01
C GLY A 765 -21.85 14.76 -2.59
N VAL A 766 -21.22 13.64 -2.96
CA VAL A 766 -21.92 12.49 -3.56
C VAL A 766 -22.08 11.32 -2.59
N LYS A 767 -23.09 10.48 -2.86
CA LYS A 767 -23.20 9.11 -2.40
C LYS A 767 -22.84 8.20 -3.57
N ALA A 768 -21.87 7.31 -3.36
CA ALA A 768 -21.46 6.29 -4.31
C ALA A 768 -21.54 4.91 -3.65
N PHE A 769 -21.74 3.87 -4.45
CA PHE A 769 -21.80 2.49 -3.99
C PHE A 769 -20.39 1.87 -4.02
N VAL A 770 -20.06 1.15 -2.96
CA VAL A 770 -18.74 0.54 -2.79
C VAL A 770 -18.98 -0.92 -2.38
N PRO A 771 -19.09 -1.86 -3.34
CA PRO A 771 -19.38 -3.25 -3.02
C PRO A 771 -18.24 -3.88 -2.20
N TRP A 772 -18.60 -4.74 -1.25
CA TRP A 772 -17.63 -5.41 -0.38
C TRP A 772 -16.90 -6.54 -1.13
N ALA A 773 -15.63 -6.76 -0.84
CA ALA A 773 -14.82 -7.71 -1.61
C ALA A 773 -15.34 -9.15 -1.44
N LEU A 774 -15.62 -9.84 -2.54
CA LEU A 774 -16.02 -11.25 -2.57
C LEU A 774 -15.03 -12.11 -3.36
N TYR A 775 -15.08 -13.42 -3.12
CA TYR A 775 -14.18 -14.39 -3.75
C TYR A 775 -14.63 -14.75 -5.16
N GLY A 776 -13.76 -14.51 -6.14
CA GLY A 776 -13.92 -14.95 -7.52
C GLY A 776 -15.11 -14.28 -8.22
N VAL A 777 -15.23 -12.96 -8.13
CA VAL A 777 -16.32 -12.21 -8.80
C VAL A 777 -16.16 -12.34 -10.31
N VAL A 778 -17.17 -12.86 -11.00
CA VAL A 778 -17.15 -13.16 -12.45
C VAL A 778 -18.20 -12.40 -13.26
N GLY A 779 -18.93 -11.50 -12.59
CA GLY A 779 -19.82 -10.52 -13.19
C GLY A 779 -20.32 -9.58 -12.10
N GLU A 780 -20.21 -8.27 -12.30
CA GLU A 780 -20.66 -7.26 -11.34
C GLU A 780 -21.22 -6.06 -12.11
N TRP A 781 -22.50 -5.78 -11.94
CA TRP A 781 -23.23 -4.79 -12.75
C TRP A 781 -23.96 -3.81 -11.85
N ASN A 782 -23.60 -2.54 -11.97
CA ASN A 782 -24.38 -1.40 -11.50
C ASN A 782 -25.30 -0.97 -12.65
N PHE A 783 -26.61 -0.82 -12.42
CA PHE A 783 -27.61 -0.69 -13.49
C PHE A 783 -27.81 0.75 -14.00
N TYR A 784 -26.71 1.47 -14.22
CA TYR A 784 -26.68 2.68 -15.05
C TYR A 784 -26.31 2.33 -16.51
N PRO A 785 -26.71 3.16 -17.51
CA PRO A 785 -26.32 2.93 -18.89
C PRO A 785 -24.83 3.24 -19.07
N SER A 786 -24.10 2.49 -19.89
CA SER A 786 -22.84 3.01 -20.46
C SER A 786 -23.15 4.24 -21.32
N GLY A 787 -22.31 5.29 -21.30
CA GLY A 787 -22.68 6.62 -21.82
C GLY A 787 -23.22 6.65 -23.26
N ASN A 788 -22.87 5.65 -24.09
CA ASN A 788 -23.27 5.54 -25.50
C ASN A 788 -24.37 4.52 -25.78
N GLY A 789 -24.47 3.47 -24.97
CA GLY A 789 -25.37 2.35 -25.18
C GLY A 789 -26.37 2.29 -24.04
N LEU A 790 -27.61 2.70 -24.32
CA LEU A 790 -28.72 2.65 -23.37
C LEU A 790 -29.15 1.20 -23.07
N ASP A 791 -28.72 0.25 -23.90
CA ASP A 791 -28.80 -1.19 -23.72
C ASP A 791 -27.49 -1.80 -23.19
N ASP A 792 -26.43 -1.03 -22.97
CA ASP A 792 -25.12 -1.55 -22.57
C ASP A 792 -24.87 -1.33 -21.08
N ILE A 793 -24.93 -2.41 -20.30
CA ILE A 793 -24.70 -2.39 -18.85
C ILE A 793 -23.28 -2.87 -18.59
N ILE A 794 -22.45 -1.99 -18.00
CA ILE A 794 -21.03 -2.22 -17.79
C ILE A 794 -20.81 -3.31 -16.74
N ASP A 795 -19.99 -4.30 -17.07
CA ASP A 795 -19.44 -5.27 -16.12
C ASP A 795 -18.18 -4.71 -15.47
N GLU A 796 -18.19 -4.57 -14.15
CA GLU A 796 -17.14 -4.06 -13.27
C GLU A 796 -16.51 -5.18 -12.39
N HIS A 797 -16.66 -6.47 -12.75
CA HIS A 797 -16.05 -7.57 -12.00
C HIS A 797 -14.52 -7.46 -11.92
N TRP A 798 -13.94 -8.19 -10.96
CA TRP A 798 -12.48 -8.35 -10.88
C TRP A 798 -12.12 -9.74 -10.37
N PHE A 799 -11.44 -10.50 -11.21
CA PHE A 799 -10.83 -11.79 -10.89
C PHE A 799 -9.47 -11.81 -11.59
N MET A 800 -8.37 -11.75 -10.83
CA MET A 800 -7.03 -11.89 -11.39
C MET A 800 -6.74 -13.35 -11.77
N ALA A 801 -7.33 -13.80 -12.87
CA ALA A 801 -7.18 -15.17 -13.37
C ALA A 801 -5.74 -15.43 -13.87
N ASP A 802 -5.42 -16.69 -14.17
CA ASP A 802 -4.13 -17.10 -14.74
C ASP A 802 -3.64 -16.21 -15.89
N TYR A 803 -4.56 -15.76 -16.76
CA TYR A 803 -4.29 -14.92 -17.93
C TYR A 803 -4.03 -13.43 -17.64
N PHE A 804 -4.26 -12.95 -16.42
CA PHE A 804 -3.82 -11.61 -15.98
C PHE A 804 -2.31 -11.62 -15.71
N THR A 805 -1.49 -11.54 -16.77
CA THR A 805 -0.03 -11.55 -16.67
C THR A 805 0.56 -10.13 -16.72
N GLU A 806 0.55 -9.45 -17.86
CA GLU A 806 1.12 -8.09 -18.02
C GLU A 806 0.14 -6.99 -17.60
N ARG A 807 0.50 -6.19 -16.59
CA ARG A 807 -0.33 -5.14 -15.99
C ARG A 807 -0.84 -4.09 -16.99
N GLY A 808 -0.08 -3.82 -18.05
CA GLY A 808 -0.49 -2.90 -19.11
C GLY A 808 -1.75 -3.35 -19.85
N ASP A 809 -1.97 -4.66 -19.92
CA ASP A 809 -2.97 -5.30 -20.77
C ASP A 809 -4.18 -5.82 -19.98
N TYR A 810 -4.25 -5.64 -18.65
CA TYR A 810 -5.35 -6.17 -17.82
C TYR A 810 -6.74 -5.67 -18.26
N HIS A 811 -6.82 -4.48 -18.84
CA HIS A 811 -8.05 -3.92 -19.42
C HIS A 811 -8.53 -4.61 -20.70
N THR A 812 -7.72 -5.50 -21.28
CA THR A 812 -8.05 -6.31 -22.47
C THR A 812 -8.56 -7.70 -22.12
N MET A 813 -8.56 -8.04 -20.83
CA MET A 813 -9.00 -9.36 -20.34
C MET A 813 -10.53 -9.51 -20.48
N PRO A 814 -11.06 -10.75 -20.56
CA PRO A 814 -12.50 -10.99 -20.75
C PRO A 814 -13.37 -10.29 -19.70
N MET A 815 -14.31 -9.48 -20.17
CA MET A 815 -15.39 -8.86 -19.40
C MET A 815 -16.74 -9.27 -20.00
N PHE A 816 -17.80 -9.26 -19.19
CA PHE A 816 -19.10 -9.84 -19.48
C PHE A 816 -20.25 -8.82 -19.33
N PRO A 817 -20.25 -7.71 -20.09
CA PRO A 817 -21.34 -6.72 -20.02
C PRO A 817 -22.68 -7.33 -20.42
N LEU A 818 -23.76 -6.92 -19.76
CA LEU A 818 -25.13 -7.33 -20.14
C LEU A 818 -25.65 -6.42 -21.27
N LYS A 819 -26.49 -6.98 -22.13
CA LYS A 819 -27.26 -6.25 -23.14
C LYS A 819 -28.74 -6.16 -22.75
N GLY A 820 -29.29 -4.96 -22.64
CA GLY A 820 -30.68 -4.68 -22.37
C GLY A 820 -31.56 -4.95 -23.59
N VAL A 821 -32.63 -5.71 -23.41
CA VAL A 821 -33.66 -5.96 -24.43
C VAL A 821 -34.81 -4.99 -24.21
N ASN A 822 -35.18 -4.25 -25.26
CA ASN A 822 -36.20 -3.20 -25.23
C ASN A 822 -35.98 -2.09 -24.17
N VAL A 823 -34.74 -1.91 -23.70
CA VAL A 823 -34.36 -0.87 -22.74
C VAL A 823 -34.13 0.47 -23.46
N THR A 824 -34.56 1.57 -22.84
CA THR A 824 -34.42 2.94 -23.34
C THR A 824 -33.97 3.89 -22.22
N ALA A 825 -33.63 5.14 -22.56
CA ALA A 825 -33.28 6.16 -21.57
C ALA A 825 -34.40 6.44 -20.54
N ALA A 826 -35.66 6.14 -20.87
CA ALA A 826 -36.79 6.30 -19.96
C ALA A 826 -36.87 5.19 -18.88
N ASN A 827 -36.12 4.10 -19.04
CA ASN A 827 -36.04 3.02 -18.06
C ASN A 827 -35.10 3.34 -16.89
N TYR A 828 -34.25 4.37 -16.99
CA TYR A 828 -33.29 4.70 -15.93
C TYR A 828 -33.85 5.74 -14.95
N GLU A 829 -33.89 5.38 -13.67
CA GLU A 829 -34.36 6.18 -12.53
C GLU A 829 -33.28 6.36 -11.46
N ASP A 830 -33.52 7.28 -10.51
CA ASP A 830 -32.68 7.45 -9.34
C ASP A 830 -32.88 6.27 -8.38
N GLY A 831 -31.79 5.58 -8.02
CA GLY A 831 -31.78 4.52 -7.02
C GLY A 831 -31.26 5.02 -5.66
N PRO A 832 -31.45 4.25 -4.57
CA PRO A 832 -30.96 4.63 -3.25
C PRO A 832 -29.48 4.32 -2.98
N LEU A 833 -28.76 3.50 -3.75
CA LEU A 833 -27.34 3.20 -3.51
C LEU A 833 -26.42 4.37 -3.88
N GLU A 834 -26.72 5.08 -4.97
CA GLU A 834 -25.92 6.18 -5.51
C GLU A 834 -26.74 7.45 -5.78
N ASN A 835 -26.12 8.64 -5.88
CA ASN A 835 -26.83 9.88 -6.23
C ASN A 835 -26.11 10.77 -7.25
N TRP A 836 -25.03 10.29 -7.86
CA TRP A 836 -24.30 10.98 -8.93
C TRP A 836 -24.80 10.61 -10.34
N ILE A 837 -25.55 9.50 -10.45
CA ILE A 837 -26.16 9.03 -11.68
C ILE A 837 -27.51 8.35 -11.38
N LYS A 838 -28.35 8.21 -12.41
CA LYS A 838 -29.52 7.33 -12.42
C LYS A 838 -29.08 5.86 -12.40
N GLY A 839 -28.74 5.37 -11.21
CA GLY A 839 -28.16 4.03 -11.00
C GLY A 839 -29.10 2.84 -11.15
N SER A 840 -30.41 3.07 -11.36
CA SER A 840 -31.44 2.04 -11.30
C SER A 840 -32.16 1.85 -12.63
N LEU A 841 -32.27 0.60 -13.09
CA LEU A 841 -33.00 0.18 -14.29
C LEU A 841 -34.39 -0.37 -13.94
N VAL A 842 -35.44 0.29 -14.44
CA VAL A 842 -36.84 -0.11 -14.33
C VAL A 842 -37.23 -1.01 -15.50
N LEU A 843 -37.86 -2.15 -15.21
CA LEU A 843 -38.36 -3.12 -16.18
C LEU A 843 -39.90 -3.22 -16.12
N ASN A 844 -40.53 -3.44 -17.27
CA ASN A 844 -42.00 -3.32 -17.45
C ASN A 844 -42.82 -4.59 -17.17
N GLY A 845 -42.20 -5.70 -16.73
CA GLY A 845 -42.85 -6.98 -16.49
C GLY A 845 -43.36 -7.74 -17.73
N LYS A 846 -42.96 -7.36 -18.95
CA LYS A 846 -43.45 -7.94 -20.20
C LYS A 846 -42.34 -8.42 -21.12
N ASP A 847 -41.54 -7.50 -21.64
CA ASP A 847 -40.59 -7.72 -22.74
C ASP A 847 -39.24 -7.01 -22.52
N GLN A 848 -39.01 -6.48 -21.32
CA GLN A 848 -37.76 -5.85 -20.90
C GLN A 848 -37.00 -6.74 -19.91
N TYR A 849 -35.73 -7.00 -20.21
CA TYR A 849 -34.78 -7.78 -19.41
C TYR A 849 -33.35 -7.47 -19.91
N ALA A 850 -32.32 -7.96 -19.21
CA ALA A 850 -30.94 -7.91 -19.67
C ALA A 850 -30.39 -9.33 -19.93
N VAL A 851 -29.49 -9.47 -20.90
CA VAL A 851 -28.96 -10.76 -21.36
C VAL A 851 -27.46 -10.72 -21.61
N LEU A 852 -26.78 -11.80 -21.25
CA LEU A 852 -25.40 -12.12 -21.65
C LEU A 852 -25.42 -13.50 -22.30
N LYS A 853 -25.03 -13.56 -23.58
CA LYS A 853 -25.18 -14.78 -24.38
C LYS A 853 -24.17 -15.84 -23.98
N ASP A 854 -24.58 -17.10 -24.06
CA ASP A 854 -23.71 -18.25 -23.82
C ASP A 854 -22.50 -18.27 -24.78
N ALA A 855 -22.70 -17.88 -26.04
CA ALA A 855 -21.64 -17.77 -27.03
C ALA A 855 -20.58 -16.70 -26.67
N ASP A 856 -20.98 -15.63 -25.98
CA ASP A 856 -20.07 -14.55 -25.57
C ASP A 856 -19.30 -14.94 -24.30
N MET A 857 -19.96 -15.57 -23.31
CA MET A 857 -19.31 -16.09 -22.10
C MET A 857 -18.23 -17.14 -22.38
N ASN A 858 -18.52 -18.09 -23.29
CA ASN A 858 -17.64 -19.23 -23.57
C ASN A 858 -16.65 -18.95 -24.72
N LYS A 859 -16.58 -17.70 -25.23
CA LYS A 859 -15.69 -17.31 -26.32
C LYS A 859 -14.22 -17.52 -25.92
N PRO A 860 -13.44 -18.39 -26.59
CA PRO A 860 -12.05 -18.64 -26.23
C PRO A 860 -11.19 -17.37 -26.29
N PHE A 861 -10.31 -17.22 -25.30
CA PHE A 861 -9.41 -16.07 -25.16
C PHE A 861 -7.95 -16.51 -25.32
N GLU A 862 -7.19 -15.80 -26.15
CA GLU A 862 -5.77 -16.07 -26.38
C GLU A 862 -4.94 -14.89 -25.84
N HIS A 863 -3.96 -15.19 -24.98
CA HIS A 863 -3.07 -14.21 -24.37
C HIS A 863 -1.61 -14.63 -24.53
N THR A 864 -0.68 -13.69 -24.42
CA THR A 864 0.76 -13.99 -24.51
C THR A 864 1.38 -14.12 -23.12
N VAL A 865 2.06 -15.23 -22.88
CA VAL A 865 2.97 -15.41 -21.75
C VAL A 865 4.40 -15.12 -22.20
N ASP A 866 5.09 -14.20 -21.51
CA ASP A 866 6.49 -13.85 -21.77
C ASP A 866 7.39 -14.49 -20.71
N TRP A 867 7.96 -15.63 -21.07
CA TRP A 867 8.88 -16.42 -20.26
C TRP A 867 10.26 -15.76 -20.26
N LYS A 868 10.44 -14.69 -19.45
CA LYS A 868 11.66 -13.85 -19.45
C LYS A 868 12.95 -14.63 -19.21
N LYS A 869 12.93 -15.62 -18.30
CA LYS A 869 14.10 -16.43 -17.93
C LYS A 869 14.53 -17.32 -19.10
N GLU A 870 13.56 -17.85 -19.83
CA GLU A 870 13.68 -18.72 -21.00
C GLU A 870 13.86 -17.95 -22.32
N LYS A 871 13.62 -16.63 -22.31
CA LYS A 871 13.56 -15.73 -23.48
C LYS A 871 12.56 -16.20 -24.55
N LYS A 872 11.45 -16.82 -24.13
CA LYS A 872 10.39 -17.36 -24.98
C LYS A 872 9.11 -16.54 -24.81
N LYS A 873 8.38 -16.29 -25.90
CA LYS A 873 6.97 -15.89 -25.85
C LYS A 873 6.09 -17.02 -26.33
N GLU A 874 4.91 -17.16 -25.75
CA GLU A 874 3.97 -18.23 -26.04
C GLU A 874 2.54 -17.71 -25.98
N THR A 875 1.75 -17.98 -27.03
CA THR A 875 0.31 -17.74 -27.01
C THR A 875 -0.37 -18.90 -26.27
N VAL A 876 -1.05 -18.60 -25.18
CA VAL A 876 -1.82 -19.55 -24.37
C VAL A 876 -3.31 -19.26 -24.54
N LYS A 877 -4.10 -20.32 -24.72
CA LYS A 877 -5.54 -20.24 -24.95
C LYS A 877 -6.31 -20.69 -23.72
N ALA A 878 -7.14 -19.80 -23.17
CA ALA A 878 -8.15 -20.12 -22.17
C ALA A 878 -9.47 -20.48 -22.87
N ALA A 879 -10.13 -21.54 -22.42
CA ALA A 879 -11.43 -21.99 -22.92
C ALA A 879 -12.19 -22.76 -21.83
N GLY A 880 -13.52 -22.79 -21.92
CA GLY A 880 -14.35 -23.46 -20.92
C GLY A 880 -14.12 -22.89 -19.51
N ALA A 881 -13.93 -23.76 -18.51
CA ALA A 881 -13.73 -23.38 -17.10
C ALA A 881 -12.43 -22.61 -16.81
N ASP A 882 -11.49 -22.53 -17.77
CA ASP A 882 -10.32 -21.65 -17.64
C ASP A 882 -10.71 -20.17 -17.80
N ILE A 883 -11.83 -19.87 -18.49
CA ILE A 883 -12.42 -18.53 -18.55
C ILE A 883 -13.29 -18.35 -17.31
N LYS A 884 -12.93 -17.40 -16.45
CA LYS A 884 -13.64 -17.15 -15.19
C LYS A 884 -14.88 -16.30 -15.48
N ASN A 885 -16.03 -16.97 -15.64
CA ASN A 885 -17.27 -16.36 -16.09
C ASN A 885 -18.51 -16.89 -15.30
N PRO A 886 -19.72 -16.34 -15.53
CA PRO A 886 -20.96 -16.81 -14.90
C PRO A 886 -21.47 -18.20 -15.34
N GLN A 887 -20.70 -19.03 -16.06
CA GLN A 887 -21.08 -20.43 -16.31
C GLN A 887 -21.02 -21.28 -15.03
N ILE A 888 -20.19 -20.88 -14.05
CA ILE A 888 -19.98 -21.51 -12.72
C ILE A 888 -19.41 -22.94 -12.75
N TYR A 889 -19.79 -23.78 -13.72
CA TYR A 889 -19.44 -25.19 -13.79
C TYR A 889 -19.76 -25.90 -12.47
N ASN A 890 -18.74 -26.25 -11.69
CA ASN A 890 -18.85 -26.97 -10.42
C ASN A 890 -18.26 -26.21 -9.21
N SER A 891 -17.94 -24.92 -9.34
CA SER A 891 -17.47 -24.11 -8.20
C SER A 891 -18.57 -23.87 -7.17
N ASN A 892 -18.19 -23.55 -5.93
CA ASN A 892 -19.04 -22.73 -5.06
C ASN A 892 -19.51 -21.48 -5.82
N PHE A 893 -20.68 -20.94 -5.49
CA PHE A 893 -21.06 -19.63 -6.03
C PHE A 893 -22.10 -18.93 -5.17
N LEU A 894 -22.19 -17.61 -5.35
CA LEU A 894 -23.33 -16.83 -4.90
C LEU A 894 -23.78 -15.85 -5.97
N ILE A 895 -25.06 -15.48 -5.89
CA ILE A 895 -25.71 -14.41 -6.63
C ILE A 895 -26.18 -13.40 -5.61
N GLU A 896 -25.81 -12.14 -5.80
CA GLU A 896 -26.22 -11.02 -4.97
C GLU A 896 -26.99 -10.02 -5.81
N VAL A 897 -28.14 -9.57 -5.33
CA VAL A 897 -29.01 -8.63 -6.05
C VAL A 897 -29.60 -7.60 -5.10
N TYR A 898 -29.66 -6.35 -5.56
CA TYR A 898 -30.38 -5.27 -4.90
C TYR A 898 -31.46 -4.72 -5.84
N PHE A 899 -32.72 -4.93 -5.46
CA PHE A 899 -33.87 -4.72 -6.33
C PHE A 899 -35.13 -4.26 -5.56
N LYS A 900 -36.12 -3.74 -6.30
CA LYS A 900 -37.42 -3.30 -5.80
C LYS A 900 -38.52 -3.85 -6.70
N ALA A 901 -39.48 -4.59 -6.14
CA ALA A 901 -40.64 -5.10 -6.87
C ALA A 901 -41.92 -4.92 -6.03
N ALA A 902 -43.06 -4.64 -6.67
CA ALA A 902 -44.33 -4.38 -5.99
C ALA A 902 -45.42 -5.32 -6.51
N GLY A 903 -45.82 -6.32 -5.72
CA GLY A 903 -46.84 -7.31 -6.08
C GLY A 903 -46.45 -8.25 -7.23
N GLN A 904 -45.21 -8.20 -7.71
CA GLN A 904 -44.72 -9.10 -8.75
C GLN A 904 -44.49 -10.50 -8.17
N ASN A 905 -44.97 -11.51 -8.88
CA ASN A 905 -44.73 -12.93 -8.62
C ASN A 905 -44.07 -13.57 -9.86
N ASP A 906 -43.51 -14.78 -9.72
CA ASP A 906 -43.03 -15.62 -10.83
C ASP A 906 -42.08 -14.92 -11.83
N ALA A 907 -41.17 -14.06 -11.33
CA ALA A 907 -40.26 -13.25 -12.14
C ALA A 907 -38.78 -13.60 -11.90
N VAL A 908 -37.97 -13.67 -12.95
CA VAL A 908 -36.52 -13.89 -12.85
C VAL A 908 -35.82 -12.63 -12.32
N LEU A 909 -34.92 -12.83 -11.36
CA LEU A 909 -33.95 -11.81 -10.95
C LEU A 909 -32.62 -12.05 -11.69
N ALA A 910 -32.07 -13.26 -11.61
CA ALA A 910 -30.95 -13.73 -12.42
C ALA A 910 -31.01 -15.26 -12.65
N GLU A 911 -30.92 -15.69 -13.90
CA GLU A 911 -31.09 -17.09 -14.31
C GLU A 911 -30.15 -17.43 -15.47
N LYS A 912 -29.36 -18.51 -15.33
CA LYS A 912 -28.69 -19.16 -16.46
C LYS A 912 -29.10 -20.62 -16.44
N MET A 913 -30.23 -20.92 -17.08
CA MET A 913 -30.92 -22.19 -16.98
C MET A 913 -31.37 -22.69 -18.36
N LYS A 914 -31.19 -23.99 -18.58
CA LYS A 914 -31.81 -24.72 -19.69
C LYS A 914 -32.22 -26.10 -19.18
N ASP A 915 -31.45 -27.14 -19.49
CA ASP A 915 -31.63 -28.47 -18.90
C ASP A 915 -30.98 -28.58 -17.51
N ALA A 916 -29.87 -27.87 -17.32
CA ALA A 916 -29.14 -27.64 -16.07
C ALA A 916 -28.85 -26.13 -15.92
N GLY A 917 -28.36 -25.72 -14.75
CA GLY A 917 -28.04 -24.32 -14.45
C GLY A 917 -28.49 -23.85 -13.07
N TYR A 918 -28.69 -22.54 -12.95
CA TYR A 918 -29.15 -21.89 -11.72
C TYR A 918 -30.19 -20.78 -12.01
N SER A 919 -31.05 -20.51 -11.03
CA SER A 919 -32.09 -19.47 -11.10
C SER A 919 -32.36 -18.88 -9.72
N LEU A 920 -32.21 -17.56 -9.61
CA LEU A 920 -32.74 -16.74 -8.52
C LEU A 920 -33.95 -15.96 -9.06
N ALA A 921 -35.13 -16.20 -8.50
CA ALA A 921 -36.40 -15.65 -8.99
C ALA A 921 -37.37 -15.35 -7.84
N LEU A 922 -38.35 -14.49 -8.08
CA LEU A 922 -39.57 -14.42 -7.28
C LEU A 922 -40.46 -15.63 -7.60
N ASN A 923 -40.99 -16.30 -6.59
CA ASN A 923 -41.98 -17.37 -6.75
C ASN A 923 -43.43 -16.84 -6.78
N ALA A 924 -44.41 -17.73 -6.87
CA ALA A 924 -45.84 -17.42 -6.88
C ALA A 924 -46.33 -16.68 -5.62
N ASP A 925 -45.59 -16.75 -4.51
CA ASP A 925 -45.89 -16.07 -3.26
C ASP A 925 -45.17 -14.71 -3.11
N GLY A 926 -44.25 -14.36 -4.00
CA GLY A 926 -43.41 -13.16 -3.87
C GLY A 926 -42.17 -13.31 -2.99
N ALA A 927 -41.82 -14.54 -2.62
CA ALA A 927 -40.57 -14.86 -1.93
C ALA A 927 -39.44 -15.13 -2.93
N ALA A 928 -38.19 -14.91 -2.53
CA ALA A 928 -37.03 -15.26 -3.34
C ALA A 928 -36.83 -16.78 -3.32
N SER A 929 -36.79 -17.40 -4.48
CA SER A 929 -36.48 -18.83 -4.66
C SER A 929 -35.18 -19.00 -5.42
N PHE A 930 -34.29 -19.81 -4.86
CA PHE A 930 -33.02 -20.18 -5.47
C PHE A 930 -33.05 -21.66 -5.85
N ASN A 931 -32.91 -21.91 -7.15
CA ASN A 931 -33.00 -23.23 -7.77
C ASN A 931 -31.68 -23.53 -8.46
N VAL A 932 -31.09 -24.69 -8.17
CA VAL A 932 -29.83 -25.17 -8.72
C VAL A 932 -30.04 -26.58 -9.25
N LYS A 933 -29.75 -26.80 -10.54
CA LYS A 933 -30.05 -28.05 -11.23
C LYS A 933 -28.85 -28.55 -12.02
N GLY A 934 -28.40 -29.76 -11.73
CA GLY A 934 -27.49 -30.51 -12.60
C GLY A 934 -28.22 -31.57 -13.41
N LYS A 935 -27.47 -32.38 -14.15
CA LYS A 935 -28.02 -33.46 -14.99
C LYS A 935 -28.75 -34.55 -14.20
N GLU A 936 -28.33 -34.81 -12.96
CA GLU A 936 -28.82 -35.92 -12.12
C GLU A 936 -29.49 -35.47 -10.80
N GLY A 937 -29.69 -34.16 -10.59
CA GLY A 937 -30.28 -33.66 -9.34
C GLY A 937 -30.73 -32.21 -9.39
N THR A 938 -31.86 -31.94 -8.73
CA THR A 938 -32.44 -30.60 -8.53
C THR A 938 -32.42 -30.26 -7.05
N PHE A 939 -32.01 -29.04 -6.73
CA PHE A 939 -31.89 -28.49 -5.38
C PHE A 939 -32.60 -27.14 -5.38
N ALA A 940 -33.42 -26.88 -4.36
CA ALA A 940 -34.19 -25.64 -4.29
C ALA A 940 -34.42 -25.22 -2.84
N VAL A 941 -34.37 -23.91 -2.61
CA VAL A 941 -34.81 -23.24 -1.39
C VAL A 941 -35.64 -22.01 -1.74
N ALA A 942 -36.51 -21.57 -0.84
CA ALA A 942 -37.27 -20.34 -0.96
C ALA A 942 -37.29 -19.61 0.38
N SER A 943 -37.16 -18.29 0.35
CA SER A 943 -37.16 -17.46 1.54
C SER A 943 -38.51 -17.50 2.26
N THR A 944 -38.47 -17.38 3.58
CA THR A 944 -39.65 -17.16 4.41
C THR A 944 -40.15 -15.73 4.28
N ALA A 945 -39.22 -14.76 4.13
CA ALA A 945 -39.55 -13.39 3.81
C ALA A 945 -40.07 -13.25 2.36
N LYS A 946 -41.14 -12.48 2.20
CA LYS A 946 -41.53 -11.91 0.90
C LYS A 946 -40.67 -10.69 0.60
N VAL A 947 -40.32 -10.51 -0.67
CA VAL A 947 -39.39 -9.46 -1.16
C VAL A 947 -39.99 -8.68 -2.34
N ASN A 948 -41.31 -8.74 -2.50
CA ASN A 948 -42.10 -8.04 -3.52
C ASN A 948 -43.07 -7.00 -2.92
N ASP A 949 -42.73 -6.43 -1.76
CA ASP A 949 -43.62 -5.56 -0.98
C ASP A 949 -43.58 -4.07 -1.39
N GLY A 950 -42.88 -3.75 -2.49
CA GLY A 950 -42.66 -2.39 -2.99
C GLY A 950 -41.44 -1.68 -2.41
N LYS A 951 -40.70 -2.28 -1.48
CA LYS A 951 -39.43 -1.74 -0.96
C LYS A 951 -38.23 -2.31 -1.72
N TRP A 952 -37.08 -1.69 -1.47
CA TRP A 952 -35.79 -2.24 -1.89
C TRP A 952 -35.33 -3.36 -0.95
N HIS A 953 -34.86 -4.46 -1.53
CA HIS A 953 -34.33 -5.62 -0.83
C HIS A 953 -32.94 -5.98 -1.34
N HIS A 954 -32.02 -6.24 -0.39
CA HIS A 954 -30.76 -6.94 -0.64
C HIS A 954 -31.00 -8.44 -0.44
N VAL A 955 -30.65 -9.23 -1.45
CA VAL A 955 -30.79 -10.69 -1.41
C VAL A 955 -29.50 -11.33 -1.90
N ILE A 956 -28.95 -12.25 -1.10
CA ILE A 956 -27.85 -13.14 -1.53
C ILE A 956 -28.39 -14.56 -1.56
N ALA A 957 -28.19 -15.24 -2.69
CA ALA A 957 -28.44 -16.67 -2.86
C ALA A 957 -27.10 -17.39 -3.04
N GLU A 958 -26.74 -18.25 -2.10
CA GLU A 958 -25.42 -18.88 -2.00
C GLU A 958 -25.54 -20.41 -2.11
N CYS A 959 -24.65 -21.01 -2.90
CA CYS A 959 -24.47 -22.45 -3.05
C CYS A 959 -23.10 -22.85 -2.50
N ASP A 960 -23.07 -23.23 -1.23
CA ASP A 960 -21.90 -23.80 -0.56
C ASP A 960 -21.88 -25.32 -0.76
N ARG A 961 -21.12 -25.77 -1.76
CA ARG A 961 -20.96 -27.20 -2.09
C ARG A 961 -20.11 -27.94 -1.06
N LYS A 962 -19.26 -27.22 -0.31
CA LYS A 962 -18.39 -27.78 0.72
C LYS A 962 -19.17 -28.17 1.97
N SER A 963 -20.21 -27.42 2.33
CA SER A 963 -21.19 -27.85 3.36
C SER A 963 -22.43 -28.56 2.78
N GLY A 964 -22.59 -28.60 1.45
CA GLY A 964 -23.71 -29.25 0.77
C GLY A 964 -25.03 -28.50 0.93
N LYS A 965 -24.98 -27.15 0.90
CA LYS A 965 -26.10 -26.26 1.24
C LYS A 965 -26.41 -25.23 0.16
N LEU A 966 -27.71 -24.90 0.07
CA LEU A 966 -28.18 -23.64 -0.48
C LEU A 966 -28.62 -22.74 0.67
N ASN A 967 -28.20 -21.48 0.66
CA ASN A 967 -28.61 -20.45 1.61
C ASN A 967 -29.27 -19.29 0.86
N ILE A 968 -30.31 -18.69 1.44
CA ILE A 968 -30.78 -17.35 1.03
C ILE A 968 -30.67 -16.42 2.22
N TYR A 969 -30.06 -15.28 1.98
CA TYR A 969 -29.95 -14.15 2.90
C TYR A 969 -30.83 -13.01 2.40
N VAL A 970 -31.54 -12.35 3.31
CA VAL A 970 -32.39 -11.19 3.00
C VAL A 970 -32.06 -10.06 3.97
N ASN A 971 -31.73 -8.88 3.43
CA ASN A 971 -31.42 -7.65 4.17
C ASN A 971 -30.43 -7.87 5.33
N GLY A 972 -29.28 -8.46 5.02
CA GLY A 972 -28.17 -8.65 5.96
C GLY A 972 -28.32 -9.81 6.95
N LYS A 973 -29.26 -10.74 6.73
CA LYS A 973 -29.52 -11.89 7.63
C LYS A 973 -29.75 -13.18 6.85
N LEU A 974 -29.32 -14.31 7.39
CA LEU A 974 -29.72 -15.63 6.89
C LEU A 974 -31.23 -15.83 7.12
N ASP A 975 -31.98 -16.08 6.04
CA ASP A 975 -33.42 -16.28 6.08
C ASP A 975 -33.78 -17.78 5.97
N VAL A 976 -33.12 -18.51 5.05
CA VAL A 976 -33.32 -19.96 4.89
C VAL A 976 -32.01 -20.67 4.52
N SER A 977 -31.88 -21.92 4.96
CA SER A 977 -30.80 -22.84 4.57
C SER A 977 -31.41 -24.22 4.28
N GLY A 978 -30.96 -24.88 3.21
CA GLY A 978 -31.46 -26.17 2.76
C GLY A 978 -30.42 -26.98 1.99
N LYS A 979 -30.80 -28.17 1.51
CA LYS A 979 -29.88 -29.09 0.82
C LYS A 979 -29.44 -28.51 -0.53
N GLY A 980 -28.12 -28.44 -0.75
CA GLY A 980 -27.49 -28.10 -2.02
C GLY A 980 -26.76 -29.28 -2.68
N PRO A 981 -26.21 -29.06 -3.89
CA PRO A 981 -25.36 -30.02 -4.59
C PRO A 981 -23.97 -30.16 -3.94
N ASP A 982 -23.27 -31.25 -4.27
CA ASP A 982 -21.83 -31.39 -4.01
C ASP A 982 -20.98 -30.83 -5.18
N ASP A 983 -19.66 -31.01 -5.13
CA ASP A 983 -18.67 -30.55 -6.11
C ASP A 983 -18.65 -31.34 -7.44
N LYS A 984 -19.44 -32.39 -7.58
CA LYS A 984 -19.55 -33.21 -8.81
C LYS A 984 -20.67 -32.73 -9.73
N VAL A 985 -21.64 -31.99 -9.19
CA VAL A 985 -22.82 -31.52 -9.95
C VAL A 985 -22.46 -30.28 -10.78
N SER A 986 -22.02 -30.49 -12.02
CA SER A 986 -21.83 -29.37 -12.97
C SER A 986 -23.17 -28.70 -13.34
N LEU A 987 -23.15 -27.37 -13.40
CA LEU A 987 -24.24 -26.50 -13.84
C LEU A 987 -24.07 -26.01 -15.30
N GLU A 988 -22.99 -26.46 -15.96
CA GLU A 988 -22.68 -26.10 -17.35
C GLU A 988 -23.89 -26.34 -18.27
N ASN A 989 -24.29 -25.29 -18.99
CA ASN A 989 -25.42 -25.33 -19.90
C ASN A 989 -25.29 -24.32 -21.05
N SER A 990 -26.06 -24.56 -22.11
CA SER A 990 -26.13 -23.73 -23.33
C SER A 990 -27.35 -22.79 -23.36
N GLY A 991 -27.79 -22.31 -22.19
CA GLY A 991 -28.74 -21.21 -22.04
C GLY A 991 -28.00 -19.90 -21.78
N ASP A 992 -28.56 -18.78 -22.23
CA ASP A 992 -28.00 -17.46 -21.93
C ASP A 992 -28.13 -17.11 -20.43
N LEU A 993 -27.30 -16.20 -19.92
CA LEU A 993 -27.55 -15.56 -18.63
C LEU A 993 -28.60 -14.46 -18.84
N LEU A 994 -29.71 -14.57 -18.12
CA LEU A 994 -30.89 -13.73 -18.22
C LEU A 994 -31.14 -13.03 -16.88
N VAL A 995 -31.41 -11.74 -16.92
CA VAL A 995 -31.47 -10.87 -15.74
C VAL A 995 -32.72 -10.00 -15.82
N GLY A 996 -33.55 -10.02 -14.78
CA GLY A 996 -34.83 -9.30 -14.74
C GLY A 996 -35.94 -9.85 -15.66
N GLY A 997 -35.74 -10.97 -16.35
CA GLY A 997 -36.77 -11.60 -17.18
C GLY A 997 -36.24 -12.61 -18.19
N THR A 998 -37.10 -13.23 -18.98
CA THR A 998 -36.72 -14.19 -20.03
C THR A 998 -37.45 -13.91 -21.35
N PRO A 999 -36.93 -14.36 -22.51
CA PRO A 999 -37.63 -14.26 -23.79
C PRO A 999 -39.01 -14.97 -23.82
N ALA A 1000 -39.27 -15.89 -22.87
CA ALA A 1000 -40.52 -16.65 -22.76
C ALA A 1000 -41.47 -16.10 -21.68
N GLY A 1001 -41.18 -14.94 -21.09
CA GLY A 1001 -41.92 -14.36 -19.97
C GLY A 1001 -41.15 -14.42 -18.65
N ARG A 1002 -41.86 -14.52 -17.52
CA ARG A 1002 -41.27 -14.38 -16.16
C ARG A 1002 -40.46 -13.08 -15.99
N CYS A 1003 -40.95 -12.00 -16.61
CA CYS A 1003 -40.29 -10.69 -16.60
C CYS A 1003 -40.64 -9.90 -15.33
N LEU A 1004 -39.66 -9.19 -14.79
CA LEU A 1004 -39.77 -8.37 -13.59
C LEU A 1004 -40.50 -7.06 -13.92
N ASN A 1005 -41.59 -6.77 -13.20
CA ASN A 1005 -42.12 -5.41 -13.08
C ASN A 1005 -41.53 -4.77 -11.82
N GLY A 1006 -40.47 -3.97 -11.97
CA GLY A 1006 -39.67 -3.50 -10.85
C GLY A 1006 -38.34 -2.91 -11.28
N SER A 1007 -37.52 -2.54 -10.30
CA SER A 1007 -36.23 -1.88 -10.50
C SER A 1007 -35.06 -2.75 -10.04
N LEU A 1008 -33.97 -2.75 -10.80
CA LEU A 1008 -32.67 -3.34 -10.45
C LEU A 1008 -31.65 -2.22 -10.32
N GLU A 1009 -30.80 -2.25 -9.28
CA GLU A 1009 -29.73 -1.26 -9.09
C GLU A 1009 -28.35 -1.92 -9.01
N PHE A 1010 -28.26 -3.13 -8.44
CA PHE A 1010 -27.02 -3.92 -8.38
C PHE A 1010 -27.27 -5.42 -8.59
N LEU A 1011 -26.36 -6.09 -9.32
CA LEU A 1011 -26.28 -7.55 -9.45
C LEU A 1011 -24.81 -7.97 -9.46
N ARG A 1012 -24.47 -9.01 -8.70
CA ARG A 1012 -23.14 -9.61 -8.68
C ARG A 1012 -23.21 -11.13 -8.66
N ILE A 1013 -22.31 -11.78 -9.38
CA ILE A 1013 -22.13 -13.24 -9.39
C ILE A 1013 -20.67 -13.54 -9.09
N SER A 1014 -20.40 -14.43 -8.13
CA SER A 1014 -19.04 -14.85 -7.77
C SER A 1014 -18.91 -16.36 -7.59
N GLN A 1015 -17.76 -16.92 -7.96
CA GLN A 1015 -17.41 -18.34 -7.88
C GLN A 1015 -16.92 -18.77 -6.48
N GLY A 1016 -17.54 -18.23 -5.43
CA GLY A 1016 -17.23 -18.51 -4.03
C GLY A 1016 -18.40 -18.24 -3.10
N THR A 1017 -18.20 -18.55 -1.82
CA THR A 1017 -19.12 -18.26 -0.70
C THR A 1017 -18.68 -17.01 0.08
N LEU A 1018 -19.53 -16.53 0.99
CA LEU A 1018 -19.14 -15.53 2.01
C LEU A 1018 -17.95 -16.03 2.85
N ALA A 1019 -17.90 -17.33 3.13
CA ALA A 1019 -16.81 -17.97 3.87
C ALA A 1019 -15.49 -18.00 3.08
N ASP A 1020 -15.53 -18.30 1.78
CA ASP A 1020 -14.36 -18.23 0.88
C ASP A 1020 -13.83 -16.80 0.77
N ALA A 1021 -14.73 -15.81 0.83
CA ALA A 1021 -14.44 -14.39 0.89
C ALA A 1021 -14.04 -13.87 2.29
N LYS A 1022 -13.87 -14.74 3.30
CA LYS A 1022 -13.55 -14.34 4.69
C LYS A 1022 -14.43 -13.18 5.19
N THR A 1023 -15.75 -13.28 5.04
CA THR A 1023 -16.72 -12.28 5.51
C THR A 1023 -17.96 -12.95 6.08
N THR A 1024 -18.75 -12.23 6.86
CA THR A 1024 -20.14 -12.64 7.16
C THR A 1024 -21.14 -11.82 6.35
N ILE A 1025 -22.41 -12.23 6.37
CA ILE A 1025 -23.51 -11.46 5.77
C ILE A 1025 -23.72 -10.13 6.51
N GLU A 1026 -23.58 -10.12 7.84
CA GLU A 1026 -23.68 -8.92 8.66
C GLU A 1026 -22.57 -7.93 8.34
N GLU A 1027 -21.35 -8.43 8.11
CA GLU A 1027 -20.17 -7.63 7.74
C GLU A 1027 -20.33 -6.97 6.36
N LEU A 1028 -20.69 -7.76 5.35
CA LEU A 1028 -20.95 -7.27 4.00
C LEU A 1028 -22.08 -6.24 3.99
N TYR A 1029 -23.21 -6.55 4.64
CA TYR A 1029 -24.36 -5.65 4.66
C TYR A 1029 -24.08 -4.36 5.44
N ALA A 1030 -23.33 -4.44 6.54
CA ALA A 1030 -22.91 -3.25 7.28
C ALA A 1030 -21.95 -2.37 6.49
N TRP A 1031 -21.06 -2.95 5.68
CA TRP A 1031 -20.24 -2.19 4.74
C TRP A 1031 -21.12 -1.52 3.66
N GLU A 1032 -21.89 -2.31 2.92
CA GLU A 1032 -22.59 -1.83 1.71
C GLU A 1032 -23.72 -0.83 1.99
N PHE A 1033 -24.33 -0.87 3.18
CA PHE A 1033 -25.47 -0.01 3.54
C PHE A 1033 -25.19 0.98 4.69
N ASN A 1034 -24.06 0.87 5.41
CA ASN A 1034 -23.70 1.75 6.54
C ASN A 1034 -22.17 2.02 6.64
N GLY A 1035 -21.42 1.71 5.58
CA GLY A 1035 -19.96 1.76 5.55
C GLY A 1035 -19.34 3.16 5.60
N PRO A 1036 -18.00 3.23 5.63
CA PRO A 1036 -17.27 4.49 5.81
C PRO A 1036 -17.43 5.48 4.66
N PHE A 1037 -17.78 5.02 3.45
CA PHE A 1037 -18.04 5.89 2.30
C PHE A 1037 -19.30 6.77 2.44
N LEU A 1038 -20.20 6.41 3.36
CA LEU A 1038 -21.38 7.20 3.72
C LEU A 1038 -21.08 8.25 4.82
N ARG A 1039 -19.81 8.35 5.24
CA ARG A 1039 -19.36 9.14 6.40
C ARG A 1039 -18.24 10.10 6.01
N ASP A 1040 -18.09 11.16 6.78
CA ASP A 1040 -17.00 12.12 6.62
C ASP A 1040 -15.66 11.56 7.14
N PHE A 1041 -14.59 12.36 6.97
CA PHE A 1041 -13.24 12.09 7.47
C PHE A 1041 -13.19 11.70 8.97
N SER A 1042 -14.13 12.21 9.76
CA SER A 1042 -14.25 11.95 11.20
C SER A 1042 -15.22 10.80 11.55
N GLY A 1043 -15.72 10.06 10.57
CA GLY A 1043 -16.63 8.92 10.74
C GLY A 1043 -18.10 9.32 10.97
N LYS A 1044 -18.46 10.59 10.82
CA LYS A 1044 -19.82 11.10 11.07
C LYS A 1044 -20.68 11.02 9.81
N PRO A 1045 -21.98 10.70 9.94
CA PRO A 1045 -22.94 10.87 8.84
C PRO A 1045 -23.15 12.35 8.56
N ALA A 1046 -23.45 12.70 7.30
CA ALA A 1046 -23.73 14.07 6.90
C ALA A 1046 -25.05 14.60 7.47
N LYS A 1047 -25.12 15.92 7.74
CA LYS A 1047 -26.36 16.58 8.21
C LYS A 1047 -27.20 17.07 7.04
N GLY A 1048 -27.86 16.13 6.36
CA GLY A 1048 -28.66 16.40 5.17
C GLY A 1048 -27.89 16.06 3.89
N LYS A 1049 -27.85 16.97 2.91
CA LYS A 1049 -26.97 16.81 1.75
C LYS A 1049 -25.54 17.11 2.17
N ARG A 1050 -24.62 16.23 1.79
CA ARG A 1050 -23.20 16.30 2.15
C ARG A 1050 -22.50 17.44 1.40
N TYR A 1051 -21.51 18.05 2.04
CA TYR A 1051 -20.53 18.90 1.36
C TYR A 1051 -19.61 18.06 0.44
N ALA A 1052 -19.12 18.69 -0.64
CA ALA A 1052 -18.01 18.16 -1.42
C ALA A 1052 -16.75 18.05 -0.54
N GLY A 1053 -15.90 17.08 -0.84
CA GLY A 1053 -14.66 16.84 -0.11
C GLY A 1053 -14.80 16.03 1.19
N ALA A 1054 -13.68 15.95 1.91
CA ALA A 1054 -13.46 14.92 2.93
C ALA A 1054 -14.25 15.16 4.22
N ILE A 1055 -14.44 16.41 4.62
CA ILE A 1055 -15.06 16.80 5.89
C ILE A 1055 -16.44 17.41 5.60
N ASP A 1056 -17.46 17.02 6.35
CA ASP A 1056 -18.78 17.65 6.26
C ASP A 1056 -18.81 18.94 7.11
N GLY A 1057 -19.41 20.01 6.60
CA GLY A 1057 -19.21 21.37 7.13
C GLY A 1057 -19.95 21.73 8.42
N GLU A 1058 -20.86 20.89 8.93
CA GLU A 1058 -21.88 21.25 9.93
C GLU A 1058 -22.00 20.29 11.13
#